data_AF-A0A6C0HUL9-F1
#
_entry.id   AF-A0A6C0HUL9-F1
#
_cell.length_a   1.000
_cell.length_b   1.000
_cell.length_c   1.000
_cell.angle_alpha   90.00
_cell.angle_beta   90.00
_cell.angle_gamma   90.00
#
_symmetry.space_group_name_H-M   'P 1'
#
loop_
_entity.id
_entity.type
_entity.pdbx_description
1 polymer ?
#
loop_
_entity_poly.entity_id
_entity_poly.type
_entity_poly.pdbx_seq_one_letter_code
_entity_poly.pdbx_strand_id
1 'polypeptide(L)'
;MSNPFLSNNSISVYDERINDEVLVNITNIAKYFKEIYVLCPFNCDDINNTIFTSKIIDKKILEEVISKMVLYKTNISMVKNAVHFGNIVNINKEYISNANKFGYILEETVLVIPIYNISFLNIQKYIDYNNGSTNFNNFYDVLVINNYFGDNINSEINKIRILGMINNLDENNYWELSHNCLPNITKLFDKRNFNFTIIKTKDMNDILDKISNSPINNNYIQEIFNRRYYVDPSETFNKKGYKLYWKVSSCEYNNNDINKLFDILDDNQRYHLFCNLCVSKKYCHLVINNEYIIKIMTPTINANIELFNYLFGYAWLRFYFEETINRYHVKTTDMYIFNINTASQLPVFYYDYKKPHQNAYCPLLVSSDTLKPDINIGGVLNNLACTLDSRICSLQEFKKYMNIFISGDENIDLLENIDFKELKIAITGSIMTACAQYKHPLMHLFNNVKNYFNEYYYESDIDVMVMSKNIYEFMDITKKFHEKIMLSCCQYLNAEVQHVKYNLMRTTYLFVTSDFIKEHICPKNNIAYDVIIKNLELKTITKLFIPFAKKMHEIECKNKIEGLNEVDTLNLMDKYADLFLFDENNLVIKIKDSKLNTTMINANANNVVFESEYSQEEIELMLNNIIDNKNDITIKMVDGLGFSDNYKVRISAPQLTRDFELFPVFKDDFMSTVANFHMPCVRAYYNGETVYMTPSFVSAHMTFMNIDYKYFAGSKDPLNIINKYRMRGFGCWLNKNELNTYIKYIYEVPFWKNVLYIHPNNKQSYSTWLGPLNINAAIFKVRKYNANLITGEKIIPSENKYTGYVDYRILTKSEYYINRFNYTINNSLMNIKCINGDTGYIEPLDRTIIVSTYNKPSGTNNITSTNISVDD
;
A
#
# COMPACT_ATOMS: atom_id res chain seq x y z
N MET A 1 10.73 3.83 -64.24
CA MET A 1 11.98 4.61 -63.97
C MET A 1 12.83 3.87 -62.96
N SER A 2 14.14 4.11 -62.88
CA SER A 2 14.98 3.55 -61.80
C SER A 2 14.45 4.05 -60.45
N ASN A 3 14.40 3.18 -59.44
CA ASN A 3 13.90 3.55 -58.12
C ASN A 3 14.97 4.37 -57.36
N PRO A 4 14.75 5.67 -57.08
CA PRO A 4 15.76 6.51 -56.43
C PRO A 4 15.92 6.22 -54.93
N PHE A 5 15.09 5.34 -54.37
CA PHE A 5 15.01 5.06 -52.94
C PHE A 5 15.68 3.75 -52.49
N LEU A 6 16.27 3.00 -53.42
CA LEU A 6 17.08 1.82 -53.09
C LEU A 6 18.54 2.23 -52.88
N SER A 7 19.19 1.62 -51.87
CA SER A 7 20.55 1.99 -51.48
C SER A 7 21.54 1.90 -52.65
N ASN A 8 22.36 2.93 -52.79
CA ASN A 8 23.54 2.87 -53.66
C ASN A 8 24.68 2.26 -52.85
N ASN A 9 25.30 1.18 -53.36
CA ASN A 9 26.35 0.43 -52.64
C ASN A 9 27.61 1.25 -52.29
N SER A 10 27.71 2.50 -52.76
CA SER A 10 28.76 3.45 -52.38
C SER A 10 28.35 4.87 -52.77
N ILE A 11 28.53 5.83 -51.87
CA ILE A 11 28.39 7.27 -52.15
C ILE A 11 29.80 7.79 -52.44
N SER A 12 30.08 8.30 -53.65
CA SER A 12 31.32 9.02 -53.95
C SER A 12 31.05 10.53 -54.10
N VAL A 13 31.96 11.35 -53.60
CA VAL A 13 31.94 12.82 -53.75
C VAL A 13 33.30 13.25 -54.27
N TYR A 14 33.29 14.17 -55.25
CA TYR A 14 34.52 14.76 -55.77
C TYR A 14 35.11 15.73 -54.74
N ASP A 15 36.32 15.46 -54.24
CA ASP A 15 37.02 16.35 -53.31
C ASP A 15 38.02 17.21 -54.09
N GLU A 16 37.66 18.48 -54.29
CA GLU A 16 38.48 19.47 -55.01
C GLU A 16 39.89 19.65 -54.43
N ARG A 17 40.12 19.30 -53.14
CA ARG A 17 41.44 19.46 -52.49
C ARG A 17 42.43 18.40 -52.94
N ILE A 18 41.95 17.22 -53.32
CA ILE A 18 42.78 16.11 -53.79
C ILE A 18 42.51 15.78 -55.26
N ASN A 19 41.57 16.48 -55.90
CA ASN A 19 41.22 16.37 -57.31
C ASN A 19 40.84 14.93 -57.72
N ASP A 20 40.13 14.24 -56.84
CA ASP A 20 39.74 12.83 -57.03
C ASP A 20 38.37 12.53 -56.39
N GLU A 21 37.75 11.42 -56.79
CA GLU A 21 36.53 10.92 -56.17
C GLU A 21 36.86 10.21 -54.85
N VAL A 22 36.27 10.70 -53.77
CA VAL A 22 36.39 10.10 -52.43
C VAL A 22 35.14 9.30 -52.11
N LEU A 23 35.33 8.05 -51.71
CA LEU A 23 34.25 7.23 -51.17
C LEU A 23 33.87 7.73 -49.77
N VAL A 24 32.60 8.11 -49.63
CA VAL A 24 32.04 8.60 -48.38
C VAL A 24 31.78 7.42 -47.45
N ASN A 25 32.30 7.52 -46.24
CA ASN A 25 32.14 6.58 -45.15
C ASN A 25 31.71 7.33 -43.86
N ILE A 26 31.39 6.57 -42.81
CA ILE A 26 30.91 7.14 -41.53
C ILE A 26 31.89 8.18 -40.94
N THR A 27 33.19 8.07 -41.21
CA THR A 27 34.21 8.94 -40.60
C THR A 27 34.46 10.22 -41.39
N ASN A 28 34.14 10.27 -42.69
CA ASN A 28 34.40 11.43 -43.55
C ASN A 28 33.12 12.16 -44.03
N ILE A 29 31.92 11.59 -43.86
CA ILE A 29 30.66 12.15 -44.36
C ILE A 29 30.38 13.58 -43.89
N ALA A 30 30.71 13.91 -42.64
CA ALA A 30 30.55 15.25 -42.08
C ALA A 30 31.45 16.31 -42.73
N LYS A 31 32.47 15.91 -43.52
CA LYS A 31 33.31 16.84 -44.28
C LYS A 31 32.64 17.34 -45.56
N TYR A 32 31.73 16.54 -46.12
CA TYR A 32 31.11 16.79 -47.43
C TYR A 32 29.64 17.22 -47.30
N PHE A 33 28.94 16.71 -46.29
CA PHE A 33 27.54 17.02 -46.05
C PHE A 33 27.40 17.71 -44.69
N LYS A 34 26.87 18.94 -44.72
CA LYS A 34 26.52 19.68 -43.49
C LYS A 34 25.14 19.29 -42.97
N GLU A 35 24.27 18.82 -43.84
CA GLU A 35 22.86 18.58 -43.58
C GLU A 35 22.44 17.25 -44.18
N ILE A 36 21.56 16.54 -43.49
CA ILE A 36 20.94 15.32 -43.97
C ILE A 36 19.44 15.39 -43.69
N TYR A 37 18.65 14.70 -44.49
CA TYR A 37 17.20 14.72 -44.39
C TYR A 37 16.68 13.32 -44.08
N VAL A 38 15.61 13.23 -43.30
CA VAL A 38 14.87 11.99 -43.07
C VAL A 38 13.59 12.05 -43.88
N LEU A 39 13.33 11.00 -44.66
CA LEU A 39 12.08 10.85 -45.39
C LEU A 39 11.24 9.77 -44.71
N CYS A 40 10.07 10.14 -44.18
CA CYS A 40 9.21 9.24 -43.44
C CYS A 40 7.72 9.54 -43.69
N PRO A 41 6.80 8.58 -43.48
CA PRO A 41 5.38 8.86 -43.65
C PRO A 41 4.88 9.87 -42.62
N PHE A 42 3.98 10.74 -43.05
CA PHE A 42 3.42 11.77 -42.17
C PHE A 42 2.51 11.15 -41.09
N ASN A 43 1.72 10.14 -41.46
CA ASN A 43 0.81 9.37 -40.60
C ASN A 43 1.17 7.87 -40.64
N CYS A 44 0.53 7.04 -39.82
CA CYS A 44 0.72 5.58 -39.81
C CYS A 44 0.01 4.86 -40.99
N ASP A 45 0.04 5.45 -42.18
CA ASP A 45 -0.63 4.91 -43.36
C ASP A 45 0.22 3.81 -44.03
N ASP A 46 -0.44 2.78 -44.56
CA ASP A 46 0.24 1.73 -45.33
C ASP A 46 0.89 2.32 -46.59
N ILE A 47 2.20 2.06 -46.74
CA ILE A 47 2.99 2.46 -47.90
C ILE A 47 3.09 1.30 -48.88
N ASN A 48 2.96 1.59 -50.17
CA ASN A 48 3.05 0.58 -51.22
C ASN A 48 4.43 -0.10 -51.22
N ASN A 49 4.44 -1.43 -51.00
CA ASN A 49 5.66 -2.23 -50.84
C ASN A 49 6.60 -2.24 -52.06
N THR A 50 6.11 -1.83 -53.23
CA THR A 50 6.93 -1.73 -54.44
C THR A 50 8.08 -0.73 -54.30
N ILE A 51 7.97 0.26 -53.40
CA ILE A 51 9.03 1.27 -53.20
C ILE A 51 10.30 0.70 -52.56
N PHE A 52 10.22 -0.43 -51.84
CA PHE A 52 11.38 -1.09 -51.22
C PHE A 52 11.79 -2.42 -51.89
N THR A 53 10.99 -2.95 -52.81
CA THR A 53 11.24 -4.27 -53.41
C THR A 53 11.66 -4.21 -54.88
N SER A 54 11.27 -3.16 -55.61
CA SER A 54 11.48 -3.08 -57.06
C SER A 54 12.57 -2.11 -57.45
N LYS A 55 13.54 -2.57 -58.26
CA LYS A 55 14.55 -1.73 -58.90
C LYS A 55 13.96 -0.72 -59.89
N ILE A 56 12.75 -0.99 -60.40
CA ILE A 56 12.04 -0.15 -61.34
C ILE A 56 10.68 0.22 -60.74
N ILE A 57 10.39 1.51 -60.62
CA ILE A 57 9.13 2.01 -60.07
C ILE A 57 8.33 2.78 -61.13
N ASP A 58 7.01 2.66 -61.05
CA ASP A 58 6.08 3.46 -61.84
C ASP A 58 5.98 4.88 -61.27
N LYS A 59 5.92 5.89 -62.16
CA LYS A 59 5.91 7.29 -61.75
C LYS A 59 4.69 7.67 -60.91
N LYS A 60 3.50 7.12 -61.21
CA LYS A 60 2.28 7.39 -60.43
C LYS A 60 2.37 6.81 -59.03
N ILE A 61 2.92 5.60 -58.92
CA ILE A 61 3.14 4.94 -57.62
C ILE A 61 4.12 5.78 -56.78
N LEU A 62 5.18 6.29 -57.40
CA LEU A 62 6.14 7.15 -56.73
C LEU A 62 5.51 8.46 -56.22
N GLU A 63 4.74 9.14 -57.06
CA GLU A 63 4.03 10.36 -56.68
C GLU A 63 3.01 10.11 -55.55
N GLU A 64 2.29 8.99 -55.59
CA GLU A 64 1.36 8.59 -54.54
C GLU A 64 2.08 8.40 -53.20
N VAL A 65 3.17 7.63 -53.17
CA VAL A 65 3.92 7.38 -51.94
C VAL A 65 4.51 8.69 -51.39
N ILE A 66 5.14 9.50 -52.24
CA ILE A 66 5.76 10.76 -51.81
C ILE A 66 4.73 11.75 -51.26
N SER A 67 3.49 11.76 -51.77
CA SER A 67 2.41 12.61 -51.23
C SER A 67 2.08 12.32 -49.75
N LYS A 68 2.29 11.06 -49.32
CA LYS A 68 2.07 10.59 -47.94
C LYS A 68 3.29 10.83 -47.04
N MET A 69 4.44 11.20 -47.62
CA MET A 69 5.70 11.38 -46.90
C MET A 69 5.90 12.80 -46.40
N VAL A 70 6.89 12.96 -45.53
CA VAL A 70 7.47 14.23 -45.15
C VAL A 70 9.00 14.12 -45.12
N LEU A 71 9.63 15.16 -45.64
CA LEU A 71 11.07 15.36 -45.60
C LEU A 71 11.39 16.27 -44.43
N TYR A 72 12.19 15.81 -43.48
CA TYR A 72 12.56 16.56 -42.29
C TYR A 72 14.08 16.73 -42.20
N LYS A 73 14.53 17.95 -41.97
CA LYS A 73 15.96 18.29 -41.88
C LYS A 73 16.51 17.87 -40.51
N THR A 74 17.64 17.16 -40.49
CA THR A 74 18.28 16.69 -39.25
C THR A 74 19.80 16.90 -39.27
N ASN A 75 20.43 16.62 -38.13
CA ASN A 75 21.88 16.71 -37.96
C ASN A 75 22.60 15.51 -38.58
N ILE A 76 23.76 15.75 -39.21
CA ILE A 76 24.62 14.69 -39.78
C ILE A 76 24.99 13.61 -38.76
N SER A 77 24.93 13.89 -37.46
CA SER A 77 25.17 12.93 -36.38
C SER A 77 24.28 11.68 -36.43
N MET A 78 23.12 11.73 -37.10
CA MET A 78 22.24 10.56 -37.30
C MET A 78 22.92 9.40 -38.01
N VAL A 79 23.88 9.69 -38.90
CA VAL A 79 24.58 8.67 -39.69
C VAL A 79 25.63 7.87 -38.90
N LYS A 80 25.80 8.19 -37.61
CA LYS A 80 26.61 7.36 -36.69
C LYS A 80 25.96 6.00 -36.42
N ASN A 81 24.65 5.88 -36.58
CA ASN A 81 23.94 4.61 -36.57
C ASN A 81 24.25 3.87 -37.88
N ALA A 82 24.71 2.62 -37.77
CA ALA A 82 25.20 1.86 -38.91
C ALA A 82 24.07 1.50 -39.91
N VAL A 83 22.85 1.29 -39.39
CA VAL A 83 21.67 0.99 -40.20
C VAL A 83 21.18 2.24 -40.93
N HIS A 84 21.22 3.41 -40.28
CA HIS A 84 20.95 4.68 -40.96
C HIS A 84 21.96 4.88 -42.07
N PHE A 85 23.26 4.77 -41.79
CA PHE A 85 24.32 4.93 -42.80
C PHE A 85 24.17 3.96 -43.98
N GLY A 86 23.92 2.68 -43.70
CA GLY A 86 23.73 1.65 -44.74
C GLY A 86 22.50 1.87 -45.63
N ASN A 87 21.53 2.65 -45.17
CA ASN A 87 20.29 2.96 -45.89
C ASN A 87 20.27 4.35 -46.52
N ILE A 88 21.32 5.17 -46.35
CA ILE A 88 21.37 6.51 -46.95
C ILE A 88 21.31 6.39 -48.48
N VAL A 89 20.53 7.29 -49.08
CA VAL A 89 20.41 7.45 -50.53
C VAL A 89 20.66 8.91 -50.90
N ASN A 90 21.26 9.11 -52.07
CA ASN A 90 21.46 10.43 -52.66
C ASN A 90 20.38 10.63 -53.73
N ILE A 91 19.48 11.59 -53.52
CA ILE A 91 18.26 11.75 -54.32
C ILE A 91 18.21 13.14 -54.94
N ASN A 92 17.86 13.22 -56.23
CA ASN A 92 17.61 14.51 -56.88
C ASN A 92 16.38 15.20 -56.29
N LYS A 93 16.45 16.53 -56.11
CA LYS A 93 15.36 17.33 -55.52
C LYS A 93 13.99 17.13 -56.20
N GLU A 94 13.98 16.84 -57.50
CA GLU A 94 12.75 16.63 -58.28
C GLU A 94 11.88 15.50 -57.72
N TYR A 95 12.47 14.47 -57.10
CA TYR A 95 11.73 13.31 -56.58
C TYR A 95 11.17 13.51 -55.17
N ILE A 96 11.70 14.46 -54.41
CA ILE A 96 11.37 14.66 -52.98
C ILE A 96 10.72 16.02 -52.68
N SER A 97 10.62 16.90 -53.68
CA SER A 97 10.06 18.26 -53.51
C SER A 97 8.64 18.25 -52.92
N ASN A 98 7.80 17.28 -53.31
CA ASN A 98 6.44 17.14 -52.78
C ASN A 98 6.40 16.69 -51.30
N ALA A 99 7.47 16.05 -50.80
CA ALA A 99 7.60 15.70 -49.39
C ALA A 99 8.17 16.86 -48.54
N ASN A 100 8.70 17.92 -49.16
CA ASN A 100 9.28 19.08 -48.47
C ASN A 100 8.19 20.02 -47.91
N LYS A 101 7.40 19.52 -46.95
CA LYS A 101 6.29 20.24 -46.33
C LYS A 101 6.73 21.44 -45.48
N PHE A 102 8.01 21.51 -45.12
CA PHE A 102 8.60 22.56 -44.29
C PHE A 102 9.31 23.67 -45.09
N GLY A 103 9.32 23.58 -46.42
CA GLY A 103 9.85 24.65 -47.28
C GLY A 103 11.37 24.82 -47.22
N TYR A 104 12.13 23.74 -47.00
CA TYR A 104 13.59 23.79 -47.01
C TYR A 104 14.15 24.14 -48.40
N ILE A 105 15.28 24.84 -48.44
CA ILE A 105 16.02 25.09 -49.67
C ILE A 105 16.87 23.85 -49.97
N LEU A 106 16.51 23.11 -51.03
CA LEU A 106 17.17 21.86 -51.41
C LEU A 106 18.22 22.11 -52.51
N GLU A 107 19.39 21.49 -52.36
CA GLU A 107 20.40 21.38 -53.42
C GLU A 107 19.93 20.43 -54.54
N GLU A 108 20.66 20.36 -55.66
CA GLU A 108 20.25 19.51 -56.80
C GLU A 108 20.15 18.04 -56.41
N THR A 109 21.11 17.57 -55.61
CA THR A 109 21.16 16.26 -54.97
C THR A 109 21.12 16.43 -53.46
N VAL A 110 20.31 15.60 -52.80
CA VAL A 110 20.06 15.68 -51.36
C VAL A 110 20.32 14.33 -50.72
N LEU A 111 21.06 14.35 -49.61
CA LEU A 111 21.32 13.17 -48.81
C LEU A 111 20.12 12.85 -47.92
N VAL A 112 19.53 11.66 -48.10
CA VAL A 112 18.28 11.26 -47.44
C VAL A 112 18.45 9.93 -46.72
N ILE A 113 17.93 9.84 -45.49
CA ILE A 113 17.71 8.59 -44.76
C ILE A 113 16.23 8.22 -44.92
N PRO A 114 15.91 7.19 -45.71
CA PRO A 114 14.54 6.71 -45.88
C PRO A 114 14.12 5.85 -44.69
N ILE A 115 13.04 6.25 -44.01
CA ILE A 115 12.44 5.52 -42.89
C ILE A 115 10.94 5.38 -43.16
N TYR A 116 10.56 4.27 -43.78
CA TYR A 116 9.18 4.07 -44.25
C TYR A 116 8.24 3.52 -43.18
N ASN A 117 8.75 2.85 -42.14
CA ASN A 117 7.91 2.09 -41.22
C ASN A 117 7.55 2.85 -39.93
N ILE A 118 7.97 4.13 -39.82
CA ILE A 118 7.76 4.93 -38.61
C ILE A 118 7.22 6.29 -39.03
N SER A 119 6.12 6.71 -38.39
CA SER A 119 5.50 8.01 -38.65
C SER A 119 6.39 9.18 -38.22
N PHE A 120 6.16 10.34 -38.85
CA PHE A 120 6.90 11.56 -38.60
C PHE A 120 6.93 11.95 -37.13
N LEU A 121 5.81 11.87 -36.42
CA LEU A 121 5.74 12.26 -35.00
C LEU A 121 6.70 11.43 -34.12
N ASN A 122 6.81 10.13 -34.39
CA ASN A 122 7.68 9.22 -33.65
C ASN A 122 9.15 9.42 -34.03
N ILE A 123 9.43 9.66 -35.31
CA ILE A 123 10.78 10.00 -35.78
C ILE A 123 11.25 11.36 -35.30
N GLN A 124 10.36 12.34 -35.25
CA GLN A 124 10.67 13.67 -34.74
C GLN A 124 11.11 13.58 -33.28
N LYS A 125 10.41 12.82 -32.43
CA LYS A 125 10.86 12.57 -31.04
C LYS A 125 12.26 11.95 -30.96
N TYR A 126 12.55 10.98 -31.84
CA TYR A 126 13.87 10.37 -31.94
C TYR A 126 14.96 11.35 -32.40
N ILE A 127 14.62 12.32 -33.26
CA ILE A 127 15.53 13.34 -33.79
C ILE A 127 15.74 14.49 -32.80
N ASP A 128 14.66 15.05 -32.24
CA ASP A 128 14.63 16.19 -31.32
C ASP A 128 15.39 15.87 -30.01
N TYR A 129 15.55 14.59 -29.68
CA TYR A 129 16.40 14.10 -28.60
C TYR A 129 17.88 14.56 -28.71
N ASN A 130 18.40 14.80 -29.92
CA ASN A 130 19.74 15.39 -30.05
C ASN A 130 19.84 16.82 -29.47
N ASN A 131 18.74 17.44 -29.01
CA ASN A 131 18.66 18.83 -28.58
C ASN A 131 18.40 19.09 -27.07
N GLY A 132 18.35 18.07 -26.18
CA GLY A 132 18.77 18.29 -24.77
C GLY A 132 17.76 18.27 -23.59
N SER A 133 16.57 17.68 -23.68
CA SER A 133 15.78 17.30 -22.47
C SER A 133 14.99 16.01 -22.70
N THR A 134 15.03 15.06 -21.75
CA THR A 134 14.39 13.75 -21.88
C THR A 134 13.45 13.47 -20.72
N ASN A 135 12.14 13.45 -20.98
CA ASN A 135 11.20 12.79 -20.10
C ASN A 135 11.23 11.26 -20.31
N PHE A 136 10.59 10.50 -19.44
CA PHE A 136 10.60 9.04 -19.52
C PHE A 136 9.97 8.51 -20.81
N ASN A 137 8.96 9.21 -21.36
CA ASN A 137 8.32 8.81 -22.60
C ASN A 137 9.27 8.87 -23.80
N ASN A 138 10.02 9.97 -23.91
CA ASN A 138 11.03 10.14 -24.95
C ASN A 138 12.14 9.08 -24.79
N PHE A 139 12.53 8.77 -23.56
CA PHE A 139 13.51 7.71 -23.27
C PHE A 139 13.04 6.34 -23.74
N TYR A 140 11.80 5.97 -23.40
CA TYR A 140 11.19 4.72 -23.83
C TYR A 140 11.11 4.63 -25.35
N ASP A 141 10.58 5.67 -26.02
CA ASP A 141 10.42 5.73 -27.48
C ASP A 141 11.77 5.55 -28.18
N VAL A 142 12.82 6.24 -27.72
CA VAL A 142 14.18 6.14 -28.28
C VAL A 142 14.75 4.73 -28.15
N LEU A 143 14.53 4.05 -27.02
CA LEU A 143 15.02 2.69 -26.83
C LEU A 143 14.30 1.67 -27.71
N VAL A 144 12.97 1.79 -27.82
CA VAL A 144 12.17 0.94 -28.72
C VAL A 144 12.63 1.14 -30.18
N ILE A 145 12.84 2.38 -30.59
CA ILE A 145 13.29 2.72 -31.95
C ILE A 145 14.73 2.24 -32.20
N ASN A 146 15.65 2.41 -31.25
CA ASN A 146 17.02 1.91 -31.37
C ASN A 146 17.07 0.39 -31.51
N ASN A 147 16.26 -0.32 -30.72
CA ASN A 147 16.14 -1.78 -30.82
C ASN A 147 15.56 -2.19 -32.18
N TYR A 148 14.56 -1.47 -32.69
CA TYR A 148 13.99 -1.71 -34.01
C TYR A 148 15.02 -1.54 -35.13
N PHE A 149 15.82 -0.48 -35.09
CA PHE A 149 16.84 -0.24 -36.10
C PHE A 149 18.07 -1.13 -35.97
N GLY A 150 18.12 -2.07 -35.02
CA GLY A 150 19.26 -2.97 -34.86
C GLY A 150 20.59 -2.24 -34.60
N ASP A 151 20.54 -0.98 -34.16
CA ASP A 151 21.73 -0.26 -33.74
C ASP A 151 22.24 -1.00 -32.52
N ASN A 152 23.50 -1.46 -32.56
CA ASN A 152 24.04 -2.27 -31.48
C ASN A 152 23.96 -1.42 -30.20
N ILE A 153 22.95 -1.70 -29.36
CA ILE A 153 22.74 -1.03 -28.05
C ILE A 153 24.04 -1.15 -27.23
N ASN A 154 24.82 -2.20 -27.53
CA ASN A 154 26.12 -2.48 -26.96
C ASN A 154 27.29 -1.62 -27.50
N SER A 155 27.08 -0.73 -28.47
CA SER A 155 28.14 0.22 -28.87
C SER A 155 28.37 1.23 -27.74
N GLU A 156 29.63 1.51 -27.39
CA GLU A 156 29.94 2.37 -26.24
C GLU A 156 29.36 3.79 -26.37
N ILE A 157 29.21 4.27 -27.60
CA ILE A 157 28.56 5.55 -27.87
C ILE A 157 27.08 5.50 -27.47
N ASN A 158 26.35 4.45 -27.86
CA ASN A 158 24.94 4.32 -27.48
C ASN A 158 24.77 4.08 -25.99
N LYS A 159 25.67 3.32 -25.34
CA LYS A 159 25.64 3.15 -23.89
C LYS A 159 25.77 4.45 -23.12
N ILE A 160 26.76 5.28 -23.49
CA ILE A 160 26.97 6.61 -22.88
C ILE A 160 25.75 7.50 -23.12
N ARG A 161 25.17 7.45 -24.33
CA ARG A 161 23.97 8.23 -24.67
C ARG A 161 22.78 7.82 -23.82
N ILE A 162 22.45 6.53 -23.77
CA ILE A 162 21.34 5.98 -22.97
C ILE A 162 21.53 6.35 -21.49
N LEU A 163 22.74 6.20 -20.96
CA LEU A 163 23.05 6.58 -19.58
C LEU A 163 22.85 8.09 -19.34
N GLY A 164 23.24 8.93 -20.30
CA GLY A 164 22.96 10.37 -20.26
C GLY A 164 21.46 10.67 -20.19
N MET A 165 20.62 9.95 -20.94
CA MET A 165 19.16 10.10 -20.87
C MET A 165 18.62 9.76 -19.49
N ILE A 166 19.03 8.58 -18.99
CA ILE A 166 18.59 8.09 -17.69
C ILE A 166 18.88 9.12 -16.60
N ASN A 167 20.09 9.70 -16.60
CA ASN A 167 20.51 10.68 -15.61
C ASN A 167 19.77 12.02 -15.73
N ASN A 168 19.25 12.38 -16.91
CA ASN A 168 18.56 13.64 -17.17
C ASN A 168 17.02 13.51 -17.21
N LEU A 169 16.46 12.40 -16.72
CA LEU A 169 15.01 12.22 -16.62
C LEU A 169 14.37 13.24 -15.67
N ASP A 170 13.43 14.03 -16.18
CA ASP A 170 12.73 15.09 -15.45
C ASP A 170 11.93 14.55 -14.24
N GLU A 171 11.33 13.37 -14.39
CA GLU A 171 10.45 12.77 -13.38
C GLU A 171 11.16 12.36 -12.08
N ASN A 172 12.48 12.48 -12.03
CA ASN A 172 13.29 12.18 -10.85
C ASN A 172 13.49 13.41 -9.94
N ASN A 173 13.22 14.62 -10.43
CA ASN A 173 13.58 15.86 -9.75
C ASN A 173 12.57 16.26 -8.65
N TYR A 174 11.44 15.54 -8.52
CA TYR A 174 10.36 15.92 -7.60
C TYR A 174 10.84 16.12 -6.16
N TRP A 175 11.66 15.20 -5.64
CA TRP A 175 12.13 15.25 -4.25
C TRP A 175 13.36 16.13 -4.04
N GLU A 176 14.00 16.63 -5.10
CA GLU A 176 15.09 17.62 -4.98
C GLU A 176 14.53 19.00 -4.59
N LEU A 177 13.28 19.26 -4.97
CA LEU A 177 12.61 20.53 -4.74
C LEU A 177 12.17 20.63 -3.28
N SER A 178 12.82 21.50 -2.50
CA SER A 178 12.57 21.64 -1.06
C SER A 178 11.11 21.96 -0.70
N HIS A 179 10.33 22.58 -1.60
CA HIS A 179 8.91 22.85 -1.37
C HIS A 179 8.06 21.58 -1.32
N ASN A 180 8.42 20.53 -2.08
CA ASN A 180 7.75 19.22 -2.05
C ASN A 180 8.05 18.45 -0.76
N CYS A 181 9.06 18.87 -0.02
CA CYS A 181 9.53 18.25 1.23
C CYS A 181 8.95 18.92 2.50
N LEU A 182 8.02 19.87 2.33
CA LEU A 182 7.38 20.60 3.43
C LEU A 182 6.28 19.86 4.23
N PRO A 183 5.70 18.71 3.81
CA PRO A 183 4.79 17.94 4.66
C PRO A 183 5.45 17.56 6.00
N ASN A 184 4.73 17.80 7.11
CA ASN A 184 5.20 17.50 8.48
C ASN A 184 4.02 17.52 9.46
N ILE A 185 3.82 16.42 10.20
CA ILE A 185 2.68 16.26 11.10
C ILE A 185 3.02 16.46 12.58
N THR A 186 4.25 16.84 12.94
CA THR A 186 4.70 16.93 14.34
C THR A 186 3.72 17.67 15.25
N LYS A 187 3.29 18.88 14.83
CA LYS A 187 2.34 19.70 15.61
C LYS A 187 0.93 19.12 15.69
N LEU A 188 0.50 18.35 14.68
CA LEU A 188 -0.79 17.66 14.69
C LEU A 188 -0.72 16.41 15.57
N PHE A 189 0.38 15.68 15.48
CA PHE A 189 0.67 14.50 16.29
C PHE A 189 0.68 14.86 17.78
N ASP A 190 1.32 15.96 18.19
CA ASP A 190 1.29 16.48 19.57
C ASP A 190 -0.11 16.75 20.11
N LYS A 191 -1.05 17.09 19.22
CA LYS A 191 -2.43 17.45 19.57
C LYS A 191 -3.39 16.26 19.53
N ARG A 192 -2.93 15.08 19.08
CA ARG A 192 -3.71 13.83 19.01
C ARG A 192 -4.04 13.35 20.42
N ASN A 193 -5.20 12.73 20.60
CA ASN A 193 -5.62 12.15 21.87
C ASN A 193 -6.46 10.90 21.60
N PHE A 194 -6.54 10.00 22.57
CA PHE A 194 -7.48 8.88 22.49
C PHE A 194 -8.92 9.39 22.54
N ASN A 195 -9.76 8.83 21.65
CA ASN A 195 -11.17 9.14 21.62
C ASN A 195 -11.98 8.03 22.32
N PHE A 196 -12.34 8.25 23.58
CA PHE A 196 -13.17 7.34 24.37
C PHE A 196 -14.67 7.57 24.21
N THR A 197 -15.12 8.56 23.42
CA THR A 197 -16.54 8.97 23.37
C THR A 197 -17.52 7.89 22.93
N ILE A 198 -17.05 6.83 22.26
CA ILE A 198 -17.89 5.70 21.81
C ILE A 198 -17.96 4.55 22.84
N ILE A 199 -17.09 4.55 23.85
CA ILE A 199 -16.99 3.46 24.82
C ILE A 199 -17.46 3.97 26.18
N LYS A 200 -18.60 3.45 26.64
CA LYS A 200 -19.21 3.81 27.92
C LYS A 200 -19.52 2.57 28.76
N THR A 201 -18.58 1.62 28.80
CA THR A 201 -18.74 0.48 29.72
C THR A 201 -18.55 0.95 31.15
N LYS A 202 -19.31 0.38 32.09
CA LYS A 202 -19.21 0.73 33.52
C LYS A 202 -17.78 0.59 34.05
N ASP A 203 -17.10 -0.50 33.69
CA ASP A 203 -15.72 -0.76 34.10
C ASP A 203 -14.74 0.28 33.52
N MET A 204 -14.94 0.70 32.26
CA MET A 204 -14.12 1.76 31.66
C MET A 204 -14.42 3.11 32.31
N ASN A 205 -15.69 3.44 32.59
CA ASN A 205 -16.04 4.69 33.26
C ASN A 205 -15.42 4.74 34.66
N ASP A 206 -15.48 3.65 35.43
CA ASP A 206 -14.83 3.55 36.75
C ASP A 206 -13.30 3.70 36.65
N ILE A 207 -12.67 3.11 35.61
CA ILE A 207 -11.25 3.28 35.32
C ILE A 207 -10.94 4.73 34.92
N LEU A 208 -11.69 5.32 34.00
CA LEU A 208 -11.53 6.70 33.54
C LEU A 208 -11.73 7.71 34.68
N ASP A 209 -12.69 7.46 35.57
CA ASP A 209 -12.95 8.25 36.76
C ASP A 209 -11.76 8.14 37.74
N LYS A 210 -11.19 6.95 37.96
CA LYS A 210 -9.95 6.78 38.75
C LYS A 210 -8.75 7.46 38.12
N ILE A 211 -8.60 7.37 36.80
CA ILE A 211 -7.56 8.04 36.00
C ILE A 211 -7.67 9.57 36.11
N SER A 212 -8.91 10.08 36.21
CA SER A 212 -9.22 11.51 36.38
C SER A 212 -8.95 12.04 37.79
N ASN A 213 -9.15 11.20 38.82
CA ASN A 213 -8.96 11.56 40.24
C ASN A 213 -7.53 11.33 40.77
N SER A 214 -6.60 10.90 39.92
CA SER A 214 -5.18 10.69 40.26
C SER A 214 -4.47 12.02 40.56
N PRO A 215 -3.52 12.10 41.53
CA PRO A 215 -2.88 13.34 42.01
C PRO A 215 -2.01 14.11 40.99
N ILE A 216 -1.97 13.65 39.74
CA ILE A 216 -1.27 14.33 38.64
C ILE A 216 -2.25 15.31 37.99
N ASN A 217 -2.19 16.53 38.52
CA ASN A 217 -3.00 17.70 38.18
C ASN A 217 -3.02 17.96 36.66
N ASN A 218 -4.15 17.70 35.99
CA ASN A 218 -4.56 18.31 34.71
C ASN A 218 -6.02 17.97 34.41
N ASN A 219 -6.70 18.88 33.71
CA ASN A 219 -8.13 18.90 33.41
C ASN A 219 -8.55 17.82 32.36
N TYR A 220 -8.27 16.55 32.67
CA TYR A 220 -8.36 15.36 31.82
C TYR A 220 -9.77 15.12 31.25
N ILE A 221 -10.81 15.41 32.04
CA ILE A 221 -12.22 15.20 31.65
C ILE A 221 -12.60 16.09 30.45
N GLN A 222 -12.14 17.35 30.40
CA GLN A 222 -12.44 18.24 29.27
C GLN A 222 -11.72 17.83 27.97
N GLU A 223 -10.61 17.09 28.06
CA GLU A 223 -9.82 16.65 26.89
C GLU A 223 -10.30 15.33 26.30
N ILE A 224 -10.82 14.40 27.12
CA ILE A 224 -11.40 13.11 26.66
C ILE A 224 -12.60 13.31 25.72
N PHE A 225 -13.41 14.34 26.00
CA PHE A 225 -14.65 14.61 25.25
C PHE A 225 -14.45 15.55 24.05
N ASN A 226 -13.23 16.05 23.85
CA ASN A 226 -12.91 16.84 22.66
C ASN A 226 -12.78 15.92 21.45
N ARG A 227 -13.74 16.01 20.52
CA ARG A 227 -13.65 15.37 19.19
C ARG A 227 -12.43 15.92 18.48
N ARG A 228 -11.37 15.11 18.33
CA ARG A 228 -10.28 15.39 17.41
C ARG A 228 -10.06 14.20 16.48
N TYR A 229 -9.79 14.55 15.23
CA TYR A 229 -9.72 13.66 14.08
C TYR A 229 -8.45 12.81 14.12
N TYR A 230 -8.50 11.66 13.44
CA TYR A 230 -7.32 10.87 13.06
C TYR A 230 -6.28 11.79 12.41
N VAL A 231 -5.01 11.64 12.80
CA VAL A 231 -3.90 12.46 12.29
C VAL A 231 -3.06 11.61 11.35
N ASP A 232 -2.92 12.07 10.12
CA ASP A 232 -2.08 11.48 9.07
C ASP A 232 -1.41 12.59 8.24
N PRO A 233 -0.45 12.27 7.35
CA PRO A 233 0.20 13.25 6.47
C PRO A 233 -0.73 14.09 5.60
N SER A 234 -1.87 13.54 5.16
CA SER A 234 -2.79 14.22 4.23
C SER A 234 -3.40 15.50 4.80
N GLU A 235 -3.51 15.59 6.12
CA GLU A 235 -3.93 16.80 6.84
C GLU A 235 -2.97 17.99 6.66
N THR A 236 -1.76 17.76 6.13
CA THR A 236 -0.73 18.79 5.93
C THR A 236 -0.49 19.14 4.47
N PHE A 237 -1.16 18.45 3.53
CA PHE A 237 -0.93 18.68 2.11
C PHE A 237 -1.49 20.00 1.62
N ASN A 238 -2.34 20.69 2.39
CA ASN A 238 -2.79 22.04 2.10
C ASN A 238 -2.16 23.03 3.10
N LYS A 239 -1.40 24.01 2.61
CA LYS A 239 -0.78 25.04 3.45
C LYS A 239 -0.98 26.43 2.83
N LYS A 240 -1.75 27.28 3.52
CA LYS A 240 -2.04 28.67 3.10
C LYS A 240 -2.58 28.78 1.66
N GLY A 241 -3.45 27.86 1.25
CA GLY A 241 -4.05 27.84 -0.10
C GLY A 241 -3.23 27.11 -1.17
N TYR A 242 -1.98 26.70 -0.86
CA TYR A 242 -1.17 25.89 -1.76
C TYR A 242 -1.24 24.42 -1.39
N LYS A 243 -1.34 23.54 -2.39
CA LYS A 243 -1.27 22.10 -2.18
C LYS A 243 0.18 21.62 -2.38
N LEU A 244 0.76 21.07 -1.33
CA LEU A 244 2.12 20.53 -1.26
C LEU A 244 2.23 19.14 -1.90
N TYR A 245 1.12 18.43 -2.06
CA TYR A 245 1.12 17.10 -2.66
C TYR A 245 -0.20 16.78 -3.40
N TRP A 246 -0.05 16.21 -4.59
CA TRP A 246 -1.14 15.74 -5.45
C TRP A 246 -1.01 14.24 -5.66
N LYS A 247 -2.14 13.52 -5.64
CA LYS A 247 -2.21 12.12 -6.06
C LYS A 247 -1.72 11.99 -7.50
N VAL A 248 -0.93 10.96 -7.77
CA VAL A 248 -0.41 10.70 -9.11
C VAL A 248 -1.53 10.13 -10.00
N SER A 249 -1.61 10.62 -11.23
CA SER A 249 -2.52 10.08 -12.24
C SER A 249 -2.04 8.71 -12.75
N SER A 250 -2.92 7.95 -13.39
CA SER A 250 -2.51 6.73 -14.10
C SER A 250 -1.40 7.05 -15.11
N CYS A 251 -0.42 6.14 -15.25
CA CYS A 251 0.63 6.23 -16.25
C CYS A 251 0.33 5.33 -17.46
N GLU A 252 1.04 5.59 -18.56
CA GLU A 252 0.87 4.90 -19.84
C GLU A 252 1.56 3.52 -19.87
N TYR A 253 2.46 3.26 -18.92
CA TYR A 253 3.27 2.03 -18.87
C TYR A 253 2.71 1.03 -17.87
N ASN A 254 2.77 -0.25 -18.22
CA ASN A 254 2.52 -1.37 -17.32
C ASN A 254 3.84 -2.08 -16.93
N ASN A 255 3.76 -3.04 -16.01
CA ASN A 255 4.92 -3.79 -15.55
C ASN A 255 5.66 -4.54 -16.68
N ASN A 256 4.95 -5.07 -17.68
CA ASN A 256 5.56 -5.80 -18.79
C ASN A 256 6.40 -4.87 -19.70
N ASP A 257 5.94 -3.63 -19.90
CA ASP A 257 6.69 -2.63 -20.68
C ASP A 257 8.02 -2.31 -20.01
N ILE A 258 8.01 -2.15 -18.68
CA ILE A 258 9.21 -1.88 -17.89
C ILE A 258 10.12 -3.11 -17.76
N ASN A 259 9.56 -4.32 -17.70
CA ASN A 259 10.35 -5.55 -17.71
C ASN A 259 11.18 -5.66 -18.99
N LYS A 260 10.53 -5.51 -20.15
CA LYS A 260 11.21 -5.51 -21.46
C LYS A 260 12.28 -4.41 -21.56
N LEU A 261 11.99 -3.24 -20.99
CA LEU A 261 12.94 -2.14 -20.92
C LEU A 261 14.19 -2.51 -20.12
N PHE A 262 14.04 -3.18 -18.97
CA PHE A 262 15.19 -3.62 -18.18
C PHE A 262 15.97 -4.74 -18.86
N ASP A 263 15.30 -5.63 -19.61
CA ASP A 263 15.93 -6.76 -20.29
C ASP A 263 16.90 -6.33 -21.41
N ILE A 264 16.69 -5.17 -22.02
CA ILE A 264 17.58 -4.64 -23.08
C ILE A 264 18.75 -3.81 -22.55
N LEU A 265 18.75 -3.44 -21.27
CA LEU A 265 19.74 -2.55 -20.66
C LEU A 265 20.88 -3.34 -20.01
N ASP A 266 22.10 -2.81 -20.09
CA ASP A 266 23.24 -3.36 -19.36
C ASP A 266 23.14 -3.11 -17.84
N ASP A 267 24.04 -3.70 -17.05
CA ASP A 267 24.00 -3.58 -15.58
C ASP A 267 24.13 -2.14 -15.10
N ASN A 268 24.95 -1.32 -15.78
CA ASN A 268 25.17 0.08 -15.44
C ASN A 268 23.89 0.91 -15.67
N GLN A 269 23.31 0.75 -16.85
CA GLN A 269 22.06 1.40 -17.23
C GLN A 269 20.91 0.95 -16.33
N ARG A 270 20.78 -0.35 -16.05
CA ARG A 270 19.77 -0.88 -15.12
C ARG A 270 19.93 -0.30 -13.73
N TYR A 271 21.16 -0.21 -13.21
CA TYR A 271 21.43 0.43 -11.92
C TYR A 271 20.92 1.87 -11.87
N HIS A 272 21.34 2.70 -12.84
CA HIS A 272 20.97 4.11 -12.86
C HIS A 272 19.48 4.31 -13.09
N LEU A 273 18.88 3.53 -14.00
CA LEU A 273 17.45 3.61 -14.28
C LEU A 273 16.64 3.22 -13.06
N PHE A 274 16.99 2.12 -12.39
CA PHE A 274 16.31 1.67 -11.19
C PHE A 274 16.40 2.71 -10.07
N CYS A 275 17.59 3.27 -9.80
CA CYS A 275 17.76 4.32 -8.78
C CYS A 275 16.86 5.54 -9.04
N ASN A 276 16.83 5.98 -10.30
CA ASN A 276 16.03 7.11 -10.75
C ASN A 276 14.51 6.83 -10.67
N LEU A 277 14.07 5.66 -11.13
CA LEU A 277 12.66 5.28 -11.03
C LEU A 277 12.21 5.07 -9.58
N CYS A 278 13.07 4.56 -8.69
CA CYS A 278 12.75 4.43 -7.26
C CYS A 278 12.32 5.75 -6.63
N VAL A 279 12.98 6.85 -6.98
CA VAL A 279 12.65 8.19 -6.45
C VAL A 279 11.62 8.93 -7.29
N SER A 280 11.26 8.42 -8.46
CA SER A 280 10.23 9.03 -9.30
C SER A 280 8.87 8.99 -8.60
N LYS A 281 8.28 10.17 -8.38
CA LYS A 281 6.91 10.26 -7.88
C LYS A 281 5.93 9.50 -8.78
N LYS A 282 6.13 9.55 -10.11
CA LYS A 282 5.21 8.98 -11.09
C LYS A 282 5.40 7.47 -11.27
N TYR A 283 6.65 6.99 -11.30
CA TYR A 283 6.97 5.65 -11.80
C TYR A 283 7.53 4.66 -10.77
N CYS A 284 7.72 5.04 -9.50
CA CYS A 284 8.34 4.16 -8.51
C CYS A 284 7.61 2.82 -8.30
N HIS A 285 6.30 2.79 -8.51
CA HIS A 285 5.50 1.56 -8.42
C HIS A 285 5.88 0.52 -9.49
N LEU A 286 6.31 0.95 -10.68
CA LEU A 286 6.66 0.05 -11.78
C LEU A 286 7.95 -0.75 -11.51
N VAL A 287 8.77 -0.30 -10.56
CA VAL A 287 10.02 -0.97 -10.17
C VAL A 287 9.97 -1.57 -8.76
N ILE A 288 9.25 -0.96 -7.82
CA ILE A 288 9.14 -1.47 -6.44
C ILE A 288 7.94 -2.41 -6.25
N ASN A 289 6.82 -2.15 -6.92
CA ASN A 289 5.66 -3.04 -6.94
C ASN A 289 5.68 -3.92 -8.21
N ASN A 290 6.86 -4.46 -8.51
CA ASN A 290 7.11 -5.32 -9.67
C ASN A 290 8.07 -6.45 -9.27
N GLU A 291 7.50 -7.64 -9.07
CA GLU A 291 8.22 -8.84 -8.64
C GLU A 291 9.42 -9.17 -9.54
N TYR A 292 9.27 -9.02 -10.86
CA TYR A 292 10.32 -9.34 -11.82
C TYR A 292 11.53 -8.40 -11.63
N ILE A 293 11.28 -7.08 -11.62
CA ILE A 293 12.32 -6.07 -11.47
C ILE A 293 13.04 -6.20 -10.13
N ILE A 294 12.29 -6.38 -9.03
CA ILE A 294 12.90 -6.57 -7.71
C ILE A 294 13.83 -7.79 -7.69
N LYS A 295 13.42 -8.92 -8.30
CA LYS A 295 14.27 -10.13 -8.36
C LYS A 295 15.56 -9.90 -9.14
N ILE A 296 15.49 -9.32 -10.35
CA ILE A 296 16.70 -9.08 -11.15
C ILE A 296 17.62 -8.04 -10.52
N MET A 297 17.06 -7.07 -9.79
CA MET A 297 17.83 -6.01 -9.12
C MET A 297 18.32 -6.40 -7.73
N THR A 298 17.86 -7.52 -7.16
CA THR A 298 18.24 -7.98 -5.81
C THR A 298 19.77 -8.01 -5.58
N PRO A 299 20.60 -8.55 -6.48
CA PRO A 299 22.06 -8.54 -6.31
C PRO A 299 22.61 -7.10 -6.17
N THR A 300 22.16 -6.21 -7.04
CA THR A 300 22.53 -4.79 -7.04
C THR A 300 22.04 -4.08 -5.77
N ILE A 301 20.83 -4.40 -5.32
CA ILE A 301 20.25 -3.85 -4.09
C ILE A 301 21.07 -4.27 -2.88
N ASN A 302 21.40 -5.55 -2.75
CA ASN A 302 22.18 -6.08 -1.64
C ASN A 302 23.60 -5.49 -1.61
N ALA A 303 24.22 -5.34 -2.79
CA ALA A 303 25.54 -4.71 -2.91
C ALA A 303 25.55 -3.21 -2.54
N ASN A 304 24.38 -2.56 -2.52
CA ASN A 304 24.23 -1.12 -2.26
C ASN A 304 23.12 -0.84 -1.24
N ILE A 305 22.95 -1.71 -0.23
CA ILE A 305 21.76 -1.72 0.63
C ILE A 305 21.52 -0.40 1.36
N GLU A 306 22.56 0.33 1.75
CA GLU A 306 22.43 1.65 2.39
C GLU A 306 21.87 2.71 1.45
N LEU A 307 22.31 2.72 0.18
CA LEU A 307 21.75 3.60 -0.85
C LEU A 307 20.28 3.26 -1.07
N PHE A 308 19.93 1.98 -1.21
CA PHE A 308 18.55 1.60 -1.46
C PHE A 308 17.63 1.81 -0.27
N ASN A 309 18.12 1.72 0.97
CA ASN A 309 17.38 2.16 2.15
C ASN A 309 17.01 3.65 2.06
N TYR A 310 17.92 4.49 1.56
CA TYR A 310 17.66 5.91 1.34
C TYR A 310 16.67 6.17 0.19
N LEU A 311 16.89 5.57 -0.98
CA LEU A 311 16.04 5.78 -2.16
C LEU A 311 14.62 5.20 -1.96
N PHE A 312 14.50 4.02 -1.34
CA PHE A 312 13.19 3.41 -1.04
C PHE A 312 12.38 4.28 -0.09
N GLY A 313 13.01 5.08 0.78
CA GLY A 313 12.29 6.01 1.66
C GLY A 313 11.40 6.99 0.89
N TYR A 314 11.86 7.52 -0.24
CA TYR A 314 11.07 8.43 -1.08
C TYR A 314 9.91 7.74 -1.78
N ALA A 315 10.13 6.51 -2.28
CA ALA A 315 9.05 5.70 -2.83
C ALA A 315 8.00 5.38 -1.76
N TRP A 316 8.44 5.04 -0.55
CA TRP A 316 7.56 4.67 0.54
C TRP A 316 6.74 5.85 1.04
N LEU A 317 7.32 7.05 1.09
CA LEU A 317 6.59 8.30 1.32
C LEU A 317 5.48 8.47 0.29
N ARG A 318 5.78 8.31 -1.01
CA ARG A 318 4.76 8.37 -2.08
C ARG A 318 3.63 7.38 -1.81
N PHE A 319 3.95 6.11 -1.55
CA PHE A 319 2.95 5.07 -1.33
C PHE A 319 2.07 5.34 -0.11
N TYR A 320 2.69 5.72 1.01
CA TYR A 320 1.96 6.02 2.23
C TYR A 320 1.11 7.30 2.11
N PHE A 321 1.60 8.32 1.39
CA PHE A 321 0.81 9.54 1.12
C PHE A 321 -0.45 9.20 0.35
N GLU A 322 -0.37 8.39 -0.71
CA GLU A 322 -1.55 8.00 -1.47
C GLU A 322 -2.52 7.09 -0.68
N GLU A 323 -2.02 6.21 0.17
CA GLU A 323 -2.85 5.45 1.12
C GLU A 323 -3.66 6.41 2.03
N THR A 324 -3.00 7.45 2.56
CA THR A 324 -3.63 8.42 3.48
C THR A 324 -4.57 9.41 2.80
N ILE A 325 -4.36 9.71 1.51
CA ILE A 325 -5.30 10.52 0.70
C ILE A 325 -6.56 9.72 0.38
N ASN A 326 -6.41 8.47 -0.08
CA ASN A 326 -7.56 7.71 -0.58
C ASN A 326 -8.47 7.22 0.54
N ARG A 327 -7.95 6.95 1.75
CA ARG A 327 -8.73 6.57 2.96
C ARG A 327 -9.77 5.46 2.71
N TYR A 328 -11.02 5.84 2.47
CA TYR A 328 -12.16 4.94 2.26
C TYR A 328 -12.34 4.49 0.81
N HIS A 329 -11.60 5.10 -0.11
CA HIS A 329 -11.63 4.89 -1.56
C HIS A 329 -10.43 4.10 -2.07
N VAL A 330 -9.62 3.53 -1.16
CA VAL A 330 -8.50 2.65 -1.52
C VAL A 330 -9.05 1.44 -2.27
N LYS A 331 -8.50 1.15 -3.44
CA LYS A 331 -8.86 0.00 -4.27
C LYS A 331 -7.70 -0.97 -4.38
N THR A 332 -8.02 -2.24 -4.63
CA THR A 332 -7.02 -3.29 -4.87
C THR A 332 -6.12 -2.97 -6.06
N THR A 333 -6.66 -2.24 -7.04
CA THR A 333 -5.96 -1.82 -8.27
C THR A 333 -5.11 -0.57 -8.11
N ASP A 334 -5.12 0.09 -6.94
CA ASP A 334 -4.26 1.25 -6.70
C ASP A 334 -2.78 0.83 -6.75
N MET A 335 -1.95 1.65 -7.40
CA MET A 335 -0.53 1.36 -7.70
C MET A 335 0.36 1.07 -6.48
N TYR A 336 -0.06 1.52 -5.29
CA TYR A 336 0.66 1.33 -4.02
C TYR A 336 0.20 0.10 -3.23
N ILE A 337 -0.79 -0.66 -3.72
CA ILE A 337 -1.21 -1.91 -3.11
C ILE A 337 -0.30 -3.05 -3.57
N PHE A 338 0.31 -3.73 -2.60
CA PHE A 338 1.23 -4.83 -2.87
C PHE A 338 0.48 -6.15 -2.82
N ASN A 339 0.82 -7.06 -3.74
CA ASN A 339 0.55 -8.48 -3.52
C ASN A 339 1.69 -9.12 -2.73
N ILE A 340 1.41 -10.23 -2.05
CA ILE A 340 2.38 -10.92 -1.19
C ILE A 340 3.60 -11.45 -1.94
N ASN A 341 3.46 -11.85 -3.20
CA ASN A 341 4.60 -12.34 -3.98
C ASN A 341 5.63 -11.22 -4.17
N THR A 342 5.18 -10.01 -4.51
CA THR A 342 6.05 -8.84 -4.64
C THR A 342 6.58 -8.39 -3.27
N ALA A 343 5.70 -8.29 -2.26
CA ALA A 343 6.08 -7.85 -0.91
C ALA A 343 7.13 -8.77 -0.25
N SER A 344 7.09 -10.08 -0.54
CA SER A 344 8.06 -11.06 -0.02
C SER A 344 9.48 -10.87 -0.54
N GLN A 345 9.64 -10.18 -1.68
CA GLN A 345 10.94 -9.93 -2.32
C GLN A 345 11.55 -8.58 -1.91
N LEU A 346 10.82 -7.74 -1.17
CA LEU A 346 11.33 -6.45 -0.73
C LEU A 346 12.56 -6.61 0.18
N PRO A 347 13.58 -5.74 0.05
CA PRO A 347 14.76 -5.77 0.92
C PRO A 347 14.35 -5.47 2.36
N VAL A 348 14.98 -6.15 3.33
CA VAL A 348 14.73 -5.90 4.76
C VAL A 348 15.87 -5.07 5.32
N PHE A 349 15.58 -3.82 5.67
CA PHE A 349 16.58 -2.90 6.20
C PHE A 349 16.72 -3.03 7.71
N TYR A 350 17.94 -2.77 8.21
CA TYR A 350 18.18 -2.62 9.64
C TYR A 350 17.22 -1.57 10.22
N TYR A 351 16.62 -1.88 11.36
CA TYR A 351 15.73 -0.97 12.06
C TYR A 351 16.26 -0.68 13.45
N ASP A 352 16.62 0.58 13.66
CA ASP A 352 16.92 1.10 14.99
C ASP A 352 15.67 1.82 15.51
N TYR A 353 15.03 1.23 16.52
CA TYR A 353 13.89 1.83 17.20
C TYR A 353 14.17 3.24 17.73
N LYS A 354 15.43 3.54 18.08
CA LYS A 354 15.83 4.86 18.58
C LYS A 354 15.95 5.90 17.46
N LYS A 355 16.08 5.45 16.21
CA LYS A 355 16.26 6.28 15.02
C LYS A 355 15.32 5.81 13.90
N PRO A 356 13.99 5.86 14.10
CA PRO A 356 13.03 5.26 13.18
C PRO A 356 13.12 5.84 11.76
N HIS A 357 13.46 7.11 11.62
CA HIS A 357 13.61 7.82 10.34
C HIS A 357 14.75 7.33 9.46
N GLN A 358 15.63 6.47 9.97
CA GLN A 358 16.71 5.87 9.19
C GLN A 358 16.26 4.66 8.37
N ASN A 359 15.02 4.20 8.50
CA ASN A 359 14.50 3.05 7.79
C ASN A 359 13.48 3.47 6.72
N ALA A 360 13.66 2.97 5.49
CA ALA A 360 12.80 3.28 4.35
C ALA A 360 11.30 3.04 4.63
N TYR A 361 10.99 2.01 5.43
CA TYR A 361 9.62 1.59 5.71
C TYR A 361 8.97 2.34 6.86
N CYS A 362 9.62 3.35 7.44
CA CYS A 362 9.05 4.19 8.49
C CYS A 362 8.83 5.64 8.01
N PRO A 363 7.79 5.91 7.18
CA PRO A 363 7.51 7.23 6.62
C PRO A 363 6.88 8.18 7.65
N LEU A 364 7.49 8.31 8.83
CA LEU A 364 6.95 9.00 9.99
C LEU A 364 7.41 10.47 10.01
N LEU A 365 6.51 11.38 9.63
CA LEU A 365 6.79 12.83 9.54
C LEU A 365 6.65 13.55 10.90
N VAL A 366 7.25 13.00 11.94
CA VAL A 366 7.22 13.50 13.31
C VAL A 366 8.65 13.60 13.84
N SER A 367 9.00 14.70 14.51
CA SER A 367 10.32 14.82 15.14
C SER A 367 10.54 13.80 16.26
N SER A 368 11.79 13.33 16.42
CA SER A 368 12.24 12.44 17.49
C SER A 368 12.03 13.04 18.87
N ASP A 369 12.13 14.37 19.03
CA ASP A 369 11.84 15.07 20.29
C ASP A 369 10.39 14.87 20.74
N THR A 370 9.48 14.80 19.77
CA THR A 370 8.04 14.58 19.98
C THR A 370 7.73 13.10 20.17
N LEU A 371 8.33 12.23 19.34
CA LEU A 371 8.14 10.78 19.41
C LEU A 371 8.74 10.17 20.68
N LYS A 372 9.88 10.68 21.14
CA LYS A 372 10.67 10.14 22.25
C LYS A 372 10.84 8.61 22.18
N PRO A 373 11.52 8.09 21.14
CA PRO A 373 11.47 6.67 20.83
C PRO A 373 11.90 5.73 21.96
N ASP A 374 12.89 6.15 22.76
CA ASP A 374 13.40 5.40 23.92
C ASP A 374 12.33 5.11 24.99
N ILE A 375 11.29 5.94 25.07
CA ILE A 375 10.24 5.84 26.09
C ILE A 375 8.84 5.68 25.49
N ASN A 376 8.74 5.31 24.21
CA ASN A 376 7.47 5.06 23.53
C ASN A 376 7.03 3.59 23.62
N ILE A 377 5.91 3.21 23.00
CA ILE A 377 5.37 1.85 23.04
C ILE A 377 5.97 1.03 21.91
N GLY A 378 7.19 0.53 22.12
CA GLY A 378 7.91 -0.29 21.15
C GLY A 378 7.39 -1.73 21.03
N GLY A 379 7.62 -2.32 19.87
CA GLY A 379 7.39 -3.74 19.56
C GLY A 379 8.53 -4.65 20.01
N VAL A 380 8.59 -5.85 19.43
CA VAL A 380 9.69 -6.81 19.68
C VAL A 380 10.94 -6.41 18.92
N LEU A 381 12.11 -6.50 19.54
CA LEU A 381 13.39 -6.28 18.85
C LEU A 381 13.51 -7.16 17.60
N ASN A 382 13.94 -6.57 16.49
CA ASN A 382 14.02 -7.21 15.17
C ASN A 382 15.44 -7.30 14.60
N ASN A 383 16.43 -6.72 15.28
CA ASN A 383 17.85 -6.81 14.96
C ASN A 383 18.52 -7.99 15.67
N LEU A 384 17.81 -9.11 15.83
CA LEU A 384 18.32 -10.31 16.50
C LEU A 384 19.03 -11.22 15.49
N ALA A 385 20.09 -11.90 15.93
CA ALA A 385 20.79 -12.87 15.09
C ALA A 385 19.84 -13.99 14.60
N CYS A 386 18.88 -14.42 15.42
CA CYS A 386 17.89 -15.44 15.05
C CYS A 386 16.83 -14.95 14.05
N THR A 387 16.71 -13.64 13.83
CA THR A 387 15.71 -13.01 12.95
C THR A 387 16.34 -12.46 11.67
N LEU A 388 17.57 -12.87 11.36
CA LEU A 388 18.28 -12.42 10.16
C LEU A 388 17.51 -12.73 8.87
N ASP A 389 16.74 -13.81 8.83
CA ASP A 389 15.93 -14.21 7.67
C ASP A 389 14.49 -13.68 7.71
N SER A 390 14.08 -12.94 8.75
CA SER A 390 12.70 -12.48 8.91
C SER A 390 12.32 -11.53 7.76
N ARG A 391 11.14 -11.77 7.17
CA ARG A 391 10.57 -10.98 6.06
C ARG A 391 9.07 -11.25 5.96
N ILE A 392 8.40 -10.61 5.01
CA ILE A 392 7.05 -11.01 4.61
C ILE A 392 7.10 -12.40 3.95
N CYS A 393 6.15 -13.26 4.30
CA CYS A 393 6.01 -14.61 3.74
C CYS A 393 5.85 -14.59 2.22
N SER A 394 6.28 -15.65 1.53
CA SER A 394 5.74 -15.99 0.21
C SER A 394 4.29 -16.44 0.33
N LEU A 395 3.55 -16.51 -0.78
CA LEU A 395 2.18 -17.02 -0.77
C LEU A 395 2.08 -18.45 -0.21
N GLN A 396 3.05 -19.32 -0.53
CA GLN A 396 3.08 -20.70 -0.04
C GLN A 396 3.32 -20.76 1.47
N GLU A 397 4.26 -19.97 1.99
CA GLU A 397 4.52 -19.87 3.43
C GLU A 397 3.31 -19.31 4.19
N PHE A 398 2.65 -18.30 3.61
CA PHE A 398 1.41 -17.76 4.16
C PHE A 398 0.31 -18.82 4.23
N LYS A 399 0.06 -19.58 3.15
CA LYS A 399 -0.94 -20.65 3.12
C LYS A 399 -0.64 -21.73 4.15
N LYS A 400 0.63 -22.14 4.28
CA LYS A 400 1.08 -23.08 5.32
C LYS A 400 0.70 -22.58 6.73
N TYR A 401 1.00 -21.33 7.04
CA TYR A 401 0.63 -20.73 8.33
C TYR A 401 -0.88 -20.56 8.49
N MET A 402 -1.60 -20.22 7.43
CA MET A 402 -3.05 -20.11 7.43
C MET A 402 -3.72 -21.46 7.73
N ASN A 403 -3.25 -22.55 7.12
CA ASN A 403 -3.73 -23.91 7.40
C ASN A 403 -3.54 -24.26 8.88
N ILE A 404 -2.35 -24.05 9.44
CA ILE A 404 -2.09 -24.25 10.88
C ILE A 404 -3.02 -23.35 11.73
N PHE A 405 -3.29 -22.11 11.29
CA PHE A 405 -4.15 -21.18 12.03
C PHE A 405 -5.63 -21.58 12.02
N ILE A 406 -6.09 -22.30 11.01
CA ILE A 406 -7.49 -22.71 10.84
C ILE A 406 -7.71 -24.13 11.37
N SER A 407 -6.98 -25.12 10.83
CA SER A 407 -7.14 -26.55 11.12
C SER A 407 -6.20 -27.05 12.22
N GLY A 408 -5.10 -26.33 12.46
CA GLY A 408 -4.05 -26.79 13.38
C GLY A 408 -3.06 -27.77 12.76
N ASP A 409 -3.12 -27.97 11.43
CA ASP A 409 -2.21 -28.77 10.62
C ASP A 409 -1.85 -27.99 9.35
N GLU A 410 -0.59 -28.03 8.92
CA GLU A 410 -0.15 -27.36 7.70
C GLU A 410 -0.64 -28.01 6.40
N ASN A 411 -0.95 -29.30 6.45
CA ASN A 411 -1.33 -30.10 5.29
C ASN A 411 -2.86 -30.13 5.04
N ILE A 412 -3.65 -29.51 5.92
CA ILE A 412 -5.10 -29.49 5.82
C ILE A 412 -5.57 -28.08 5.45
N ASP A 413 -5.96 -27.92 4.18
CA ASP A 413 -6.58 -26.71 3.65
C ASP A 413 -8.11 -26.87 3.61
N LEU A 414 -8.80 -26.27 4.58
CA LEU A 414 -10.27 -26.33 4.63
C LEU A 414 -10.95 -25.42 3.59
N LEU A 415 -10.18 -24.56 2.91
CA LEU A 415 -10.66 -23.57 1.95
C LEU A 415 -10.40 -23.98 0.49
N GLU A 416 -9.72 -25.10 0.25
CA GLU A 416 -9.30 -25.57 -1.07
C GLU A 416 -10.44 -25.60 -2.11
N ASN A 417 -11.64 -26.04 -1.70
CA ASN A 417 -12.80 -26.21 -2.58
C ASN A 417 -13.80 -25.03 -2.54
N ILE A 418 -13.34 -23.86 -2.09
CA ILE A 418 -14.14 -22.65 -2.00
C ILE A 418 -13.72 -21.67 -3.09
N ASP A 419 -14.62 -21.34 -4.01
CA ASP A 419 -14.40 -20.26 -4.96
C ASP A 419 -14.73 -18.91 -4.30
N PHE A 420 -13.68 -18.19 -3.91
CA PHE A 420 -13.80 -16.89 -3.23
C PHE A 420 -14.38 -15.81 -4.15
N LYS A 421 -14.14 -15.90 -5.46
CA LYS A 421 -14.64 -14.94 -6.43
C LYS A 421 -16.12 -15.15 -6.68
N GLU A 422 -16.56 -16.42 -6.83
CA GLU A 422 -17.97 -16.77 -6.95
C GLU A 422 -18.75 -16.34 -5.71
N LEU A 423 -18.24 -16.66 -4.52
CA LEU A 423 -18.88 -16.31 -3.25
C LEU A 423 -18.68 -14.84 -2.86
N LYS A 424 -17.84 -14.09 -3.58
CA LYS A 424 -17.48 -12.69 -3.27
C LYS A 424 -17.03 -12.53 -1.82
N ILE A 425 -16.06 -13.34 -1.40
CA ILE A 425 -15.51 -13.34 -0.04
C ILE A 425 -14.02 -13.06 0.00
N ALA A 426 -13.54 -12.61 1.15
CA ALA A 426 -12.12 -12.43 1.45
C ALA A 426 -11.84 -12.61 2.95
N ILE A 427 -10.69 -13.18 3.30
CA ILE A 427 -10.25 -13.36 4.70
C ILE A 427 -9.37 -12.18 5.11
N THR A 428 -9.57 -11.62 6.30
CA THR A 428 -8.83 -10.45 6.78
C THR A 428 -8.60 -10.48 8.30
N GLY A 429 -8.20 -9.37 8.92
CA GLY A 429 -8.13 -9.22 10.36
C GLY A 429 -6.86 -9.82 10.97
N SER A 430 -6.99 -10.37 12.19
CA SER A 430 -5.80 -10.79 12.97
C SER A 430 -5.02 -11.95 12.34
N ILE A 431 -5.67 -12.79 11.53
CA ILE A 431 -5.01 -13.88 10.81
C ILE A 431 -3.98 -13.35 9.80
N MET A 432 -4.19 -12.16 9.21
CA MET A 432 -3.18 -11.53 8.35
C MET A 432 -1.89 -11.25 9.11
N THR A 433 -1.98 -10.64 10.29
CA THR A 433 -0.82 -10.39 11.16
C THR A 433 -0.13 -11.70 11.56
N ALA A 434 -0.92 -12.74 11.86
CA ALA A 434 -0.40 -14.02 12.32
C ALA A 434 0.41 -14.76 11.25
N CYS A 435 -0.07 -14.74 10.00
CA CYS A 435 0.40 -15.60 8.92
C CYS A 435 1.32 -14.90 7.91
N ALA A 436 1.39 -13.55 7.89
CA ALA A 436 2.16 -12.81 6.89
C ALA A 436 3.66 -12.64 7.21
N GLN A 437 4.11 -12.98 8.43
CA GLN A 437 5.51 -12.82 8.83
C GLN A 437 6.26 -14.16 8.81
N TYR A 438 7.29 -14.27 7.98
CA TYR A 438 8.22 -15.40 8.00
C TYR A 438 9.18 -15.26 9.18
N LYS A 439 9.30 -16.32 9.99
CA LYS A 439 10.14 -16.37 11.20
C LYS A 439 9.93 -15.13 12.09
N HIS A 440 8.70 -14.89 12.53
CA HIS A 440 8.43 -13.83 13.49
C HIS A 440 9.27 -14.04 14.77
N PRO A 441 9.91 -13.00 15.37
CA PRO A 441 10.83 -13.18 16.50
C PRO A 441 10.23 -14.00 17.64
N LEU A 442 8.98 -13.71 18.01
CA LEU A 442 8.28 -14.41 19.08
C LEU A 442 8.00 -15.90 18.79
N MET A 443 8.10 -16.39 17.55
CA MET A 443 7.94 -17.82 17.25
C MET A 443 9.03 -18.67 17.93
N HIS A 444 10.22 -18.11 18.18
CA HIS A 444 11.32 -18.81 18.85
C HIS A 444 11.04 -19.13 20.33
N LEU A 445 10.01 -18.53 20.92
CA LEU A 445 9.57 -18.87 22.27
C LEU A 445 8.82 -20.21 22.33
N PHE A 446 8.48 -20.81 21.18
CA PHE A 446 7.61 -21.98 21.10
C PHE A 446 8.25 -23.11 20.28
N ASN A 447 7.89 -24.35 20.61
CA ASN A 447 8.35 -25.54 19.87
C ASN A 447 7.79 -25.61 18.45
N ASN A 448 6.62 -24.99 18.20
CA ASN A 448 5.96 -24.99 16.91
C ASN A 448 5.05 -23.75 16.74
N VAL A 449 4.68 -23.48 15.48
CA VAL A 449 3.85 -22.32 15.10
C VAL A 449 2.43 -22.40 15.68
N LYS A 450 1.88 -23.61 15.84
CA LYS A 450 0.56 -23.82 16.45
C LYS A 450 0.52 -23.28 17.89
N ASN A 451 1.55 -23.55 18.68
CA ASN A 451 1.67 -23.02 20.05
C ASN A 451 1.81 -21.49 20.06
N TYR A 452 2.57 -20.93 19.11
CA TYR A 452 2.64 -19.48 18.91
C TYR A 452 1.25 -18.86 18.67
N PHE A 453 0.44 -19.46 17.78
CA PHE A 453 -0.92 -18.99 17.53
C PHE A 453 -1.84 -19.14 18.75
N ASN A 454 -1.72 -20.25 19.48
CA ASN A 454 -2.53 -20.50 20.67
C ASN A 454 -2.10 -19.67 21.87
N GLU A 455 -0.91 -19.07 21.85
CA GLU A 455 -0.54 -18.05 22.84
C GLU A 455 -1.17 -16.70 22.50
N TYR A 456 -0.94 -16.18 21.28
CA TYR A 456 -1.22 -14.78 20.99
C TYR A 456 -2.54 -14.51 20.25
N TYR A 457 -3.15 -15.55 19.71
CA TYR A 457 -4.34 -15.49 18.85
C TYR A 457 -5.44 -16.47 19.32
N TYR A 458 -5.47 -16.81 20.61
CA TYR A 458 -6.43 -17.79 21.13
C TYR A 458 -7.89 -17.30 21.15
N GLU A 459 -8.12 -15.99 21.30
CA GLU A 459 -9.45 -15.36 21.18
C GLU A 459 -9.71 -14.80 19.79
N SER A 460 -8.82 -15.05 18.83
CA SER A 460 -9.01 -14.52 17.48
C SER A 460 -9.95 -15.42 16.70
N ASP A 461 -10.94 -14.80 16.10
CA ASP A 461 -11.74 -15.30 15.01
C ASP A 461 -10.97 -15.24 13.68
N ILE A 462 -11.56 -15.87 12.66
CA ILE A 462 -11.17 -15.72 11.26
C ILE A 462 -12.20 -14.77 10.64
N ASP A 463 -11.81 -13.50 10.52
CA ASP A 463 -12.62 -12.46 9.91
C ASP A 463 -12.79 -12.73 8.39
N VAL A 464 -14.04 -12.86 7.93
CA VAL A 464 -14.39 -13.05 6.52
C VAL A 464 -15.30 -11.91 6.06
N MET A 465 -14.79 -11.10 5.13
CA MET A 465 -15.58 -10.09 4.45
C MET A 465 -16.46 -10.75 3.38
N VAL A 466 -17.72 -10.35 3.32
CA VAL A 466 -18.67 -10.81 2.31
C VAL A 466 -19.20 -9.61 1.53
N MET A 467 -18.81 -9.47 0.27
CA MET A 467 -19.30 -8.38 -0.57
C MET A 467 -20.73 -8.70 -1.03
N SER A 468 -21.67 -7.86 -0.62
CA SER A 468 -23.10 -8.06 -0.86
C SER A 468 -23.80 -6.73 -1.10
N LYS A 469 -24.86 -6.73 -1.91
CA LYS A 469 -25.68 -5.54 -2.18
C LYS A 469 -26.71 -5.29 -1.08
N ASN A 470 -27.15 -6.36 -0.43
CA ASN A 470 -28.16 -6.33 0.63
C ASN A 470 -28.00 -7.53 1.56
N ILE A 471 -28.78 -7.55 2.64
CA ILE A 471 -28.72 -8.58 3.67
C ILE A 471 -29.13 -9.97 3.18
N TYR A 472 -30.05 -10.08 2.22
CA TYR A 472 -30.50 -11.36 1.67
C TYR A 472 -29.37 -12.06 0.90
N GLU A 473 -28.65 -11.31 0.06
CA GLU A 473 -27.47 -11.80 -0.65
C GLU A 473 -26.37 -12.24 0.35
N PHE A 474 -26.14 -11.45 1.41
CA PHE A 474 -25.21 -11.83 2.48
C PHE A 474 -25.59 -13.17 3.12
N MET A 475 -26.86 -13.36 3.48
CA MET A 475 -27.34 -14.60 4.09
C MET A 475 -27.19 -15.80 3.14
N ASP A 476 -27.52 -15.64 1.85
CA ASP A 476 -27.37 -16.71 0.86
C ASP A 476 -25.90 -17.10 0.67
N ILE A 477 -24.98 -16.13 0.59
CA ILE A 477 -23.53 -16.39 0.48
C ILE A 477 -23.01 -17.10 1.74
N THR A 478 -23.37 -16.62 2.94
CA THR A 478 -22.86 -17.20 4.20
C THR A 478 -23.35 -18.62 4.42
N LYS A 479 -24.58 -18.96 4.01
CA LYS A 479 -25.09 -20.35 4.05
C LYS A 479 -24.29 -21.26 3.10
N LYS A 480 -24.03 -20.82 1.87
CA LYS A 480 -23.17 -21.57 0.93
C LYS A 480 -21.75 -21.76 1.48
N PHE A 481 -21.17 -20.72 2.08
CA PHE A 481 -19.85 -20.82 2.70
C PHE A 481 -19.86 -21.82 3.87
N HIS A 482 -20.90 -21.80 4.71
CA HIS A 482 -21.07 -22.77 5.79
C HIS A 482 -21.18 -24.21 5.28
N GLU A 483 -21.97 -24.46 4.25
CA GLU A 483 -22.06 -25.80 3.63
C GLU A 483 -20.69 -26.29 3.15
N LYS A 484 -19.90 -25.42 2.51
CA LYS A 484 -18.55 -25.76 2.05
C LYS A 484 -17.59 -26.05 3.20
N ILE A 485 -17.57 -25.21 4.24
CA ILE A 485 -16.75 -25.43 5.43
C ILE A 485 -17.17 -26.71 6.16
N MET A 486 -18.47 -26.98 6.26
CA MET A 486 -19.00 -28.19 6.86
C MET A 486 -18.49 -29.43 6.12
N LEU A 487 -18.59 -29.45 4.80
CA LEU A 487 -18.07 -30.55 3.98
C LEU A 487 -16.56 -30.74 4.18
N SER A 488 -15.76 -29.66 4.16
CA SER A 488 -14.32 -29.71 4.42
C SER A 488 -14.00 -30.24 5.83
N CYS A 489 -14.73 -29.81 6.86
CA CYS A 489 -14.55 -30.31 8.23
C CYS A 489 -14.90 -31.80 8.35
N CYS A 490 -15.98 -32.25 7.69
CA CYS A 490 -16.33 -33.67 7.66
C CYS A 490 -15.26 -34.50 6.95
N GLN A 491 -14.75 -34.02 5.82
CA GLN A 491 -13.76 -34.73 5.01
C GLN A 491 -12.39 -34.81 5.68
N TYR A 492 -11.89 -33.69 6.21
CA TYR A 492 -10.49 -33.58 6.64
C TYR A 492 -10.29 -33.66 8.15
N LEU A 493 -11.31 -33.34 8.95
CA LEU A 493 -11.20 -33.29 10.42
C LEU A 493 -12.06 -34.32 11.14
N ASN A 494 -12.68 -35.26 10.40
CA ASN A 494 -13.60 -36.27 10.94
C ASN A 494 -14.72 -35.63 11.80
N ALA A 495 -15.22 -34.45 11.39
CA ALA A 495 -16.36 -33.82 12.05
C ALA A 495 -17.68 -34.45 11.58
N GLU A 496 -18.66 -34.59 12.48
CA GLU A 496 -20.04 -34.87 12.10
C GLU A 496 -20.73 -33.57 11.65
N VAL A 497 -21.75 -33.67 10.80
CA VAL A 497 -22.48 -32.52 10.26
C VAL A 497 -22.98 -31.59 11.38
N GLN A 498 -23.53 -32.15 12.46
CA GLN A 498 -24.01 -31.39 13.63
C GLN A 498 -22.91 -30.65 14.40
N HIS A 499 -21.64 -30.99 14.20
CA HIS A 499 -20.53 -30.30 14.87
C HIS A 499 -20.31 -28.90 14.31
N VAL A 500 -20.62 -28.67 13.03
CA VAL A 500 -20.35 -27.41 12.34
C VAL A 500 -21.59 -26.51 12.42
N LYS A 501 -21.61 -25.64 13.43
CA LYS A 501 -22.75 -24.78 13.74
C LYS A 501 -22.72 -23.51 12.91
N TYR A 502 -23.88 -23.14 12.36
CA TYR A 502 -24.17 -21.83 11.78
C TYR A 502 -24.92 -20.99 12.81
N ASN A 503 -24.38 -19.83 13.18
CA ASN A 503 -25.02 -18.93 14.14
C ASN A 503 -25.13 -17.52 13.57
N LEU A 504 -26.35 -17.08 13.27
CA LEU A 504 -26.61 -15.70 12.86
C LEU A 504 -26.67 -14.80 14.09
N MET A 505 -25.72 -13.88 14.18
CA MET A 505 -25.65 -12.87 15.22
C MET A 505 -26.22 -11.56 14.71
N ARG A 506 -27.24 -11.05 15.38
CA ARG A 506 -27.79 -9.72 15.12
C ARG A 506 -27.54 -8.79 16.29
N THR A 507 -27.08 -7.57 16.01
CA THR A 507 -27.07 -6.47 16.97
C THR A 507 -27.99 -5.38 16.47
N THR A 508 -29.01 -5.06 17.25
CA THR A 508 -29.98 -4.02 16.93
C THR A 508 -29.56 -2.72 17.59
N TYR A 509 -29.41 -1.65 16.80
CA TYR A 509 -29.09 -0.33 17.30
C TYR A 509 -30.32 0.57 17.27
N LEU A 510 -30.68 1.08 18.45
CA LEU A 510 -31.64 2.18 18.56
C LEU A 510 -30.87 3.47 18.83
N PHE A 511 -30.93 4.39 17.88
CA PHE A 511 -30.40 5.73 18.01
C PHE A 511 -31.48 6.63 18.62
N VAL A 512 -31.15 7.37 19.66
CA VAL A 512 -32.09 8.24 20.37
C VAL A 512 -31.49 9.62 20.54
N THR A 513 -32.30 10.66 20.42
CA THR A 513 -31.90 12.02 20.78
C THR A 513 -32.03 12.26 22.28
N SER A 514 -31.28 13.22 22.81
CA SER A 514 -31.41 13.68 24.19
C SER A 514 -32.81 14.20 24.50
N ASP A 515 -33.42 14.91 23.54
CA ASP A 515 -34.77 15.44 23.71
C ASP A 515 -35.80 14.31 23.79
N PHE A 516 -35.67 13.28 22.94
CA PHE A 516 -36.49 12.07 23.03
C PHE A 516 -36.43 11.41 24.42
N ILE A 517 -35.23 11.28 25.01
CA ILE A 517 -35.07 10.69 26.35
C ILE A 517 -35.79 11.56 27.39
N LYS A 518 -35.59 12.88 27.35
CA LYS A 518 -36.18 13.82 28.31
C LYS A 518 -37.69 13.90 28.22
N GLU A 519 -38.27 13.74 27.03
CA GLU A 519 -39.70 13.86 26.80
C GLU A 519 -40.45 12.53 27.01
N HIS A 520 -39.86 11.40 26.62
CA HIS A 520 -40.57 10.13 26.56
C HIS A 520 -40.11 9.08 27.57
N ILE A 521 -38.86 9.18 28.07
CA ILE A 521 -38.31 8.20 29.02
C ILE A 521 -38.27 8.75 30.44
N CYS A 522 -37.67 9.93 30.66
CA CYS A 522 -37.53 10.53 31.99
C CYS A 522 -38.87 10.72 32.72
N PRO A 523 -39.92 11.33 32.11
CA PRO A 523 -41.14 11.68 32.83
C PRO A 523 -41.95 10.45 33.22
N LYS A 524 -41.95 9.42 32.36
CA LYS A 524 -42.71 8.18 32.60
C LYS A 524 -42.12 7.29 33.68
N ASN A 525 -40.81 7.39 33.91
CA ASN A 525 -40.08 6.51 34.82
C ASN A 525 -39.58 7.20 36.09
N ASN A 526 -39.73 8.54 36.18
CA ASN A 526 -39.20 9.35 37.28
C ASN A 526 -37.68 9.16 37.48
N ILE A 527 -36.92 9.06 36.38
CA ILE A 527 -35.46 8.88 36.39
C ILE A 527 -34.81 10.11 35.74
N ALA A 528 -33.81 10.68 36.41
CA ALA A 528 -33.06 11.81 35.88
C ALA A 528 -32.28 11.41 34.61
N TYR A 529 -32.19 12.34 33.66
CA TYR A 529 -31.52 12.16 32.38
C TYR A 529 -30.07 11.65 32.56
N ASP A 530 -29.29 12.27 33.45
CA ASP A 530 -27.88 11.89 33.68
C ASP A 530 -27.73 10.44 34.16
N VAL A 531 -28.70 9.93 34.92
CA VAL A 531 -28.72 8.55 35.39
C VAL A 531 -28.92 7.60 34.21
N ILE A 532 -29.81 7.92 33.27
CA ILE A 532 -30.05 7.11 32.07
C ILE A 532 -28.80 7.04 31.21
N ILE A 533 -28.20 8.20 30.90
CA ILE A 533 -27.05 8.30 29.97
C ILE A 533 -25.81 7.56 30.51
N LYS A 534 -25.60 7.58 31.83
CA LYS A 534 -24.50 6.85 32.48
C LYS A 534 -24.72 5.34 32.56
N ASN A 535 -25.95 4.86 32.35
CA ASN A 535 -26.33 3.47 32.61
C ASN A 535 -27.06 2.79 31.42
N LEU A 536 -26.87 3.27 30.19
CA LEU A 536 -27.56 2.72 28.99
C LEU A 536 -27.32 1.23 28.73
N GLU A 537 -26.22 0.68 29.26
CA GLU A 537 -25.87 -0.75 29.15
C GLU A 537 -26.57 -1.62 30.22
N LEU A 538 -27.14 -1.02 31.26
CA LEU A 538 -27.87 -1.79 32.28
C LEU A 538 -29.19 -2.28 31.68
N LYS A 539 -29.43 -3.59 31.75
CA LYS A 539 -30.69 -4.20 31.27
C LYS A 539 -31.95 -3.51 31.81
N THR A 540 -31.91 -2.98 33.03
CA THR A 540 -33.01 -2.21 33.61
C THR A 540 -33.31 -0.91 32.86
N ILE A 541 -32.28 -0.20 32.39
CA ILE A 541 -32.41 1.01 31.57
C ILE A 541 -32.73 0.66 30.12
N THR A 542 -32.04 -0.33 29.52
CA THR A 542 -32.29 -0.76 28.14
C THR A 542 -33.74 -1.20 27.94
N LYS A 543 -34.35 -1.84 28.95
CA LYS A 543 -35.77 -2.24 28.93
C LYS A 543 -36.74 -1.07 28.70
N LEU A 544 -36.39 0.15 29.10
CA LEU A 544 -37.22 1.34 28.89
C LEU A 544 -37.35 1.70 27.41
N PHE A 545 -36.40 1.26 26.57
CA PHE A 545 -36.34 1.56 25.14
C PHE A 545 -36.93 0.45 24.25
N ILE A 546 -37.15 -0.75 24.79
CA ILE A 546 -37.66 -1.93 24.04
C ILE A 546 -38.97 -1.63 23.28
N PRO A 547 -40.00 -0.99 23.88
CA PRO A 547 -41.25 -0.72 23.17
C PRO A 547 -41.05 0.13 21.90
N PHE A 548 -40.11 1.06 21.94
CA PHE A 548 -39.78 1.93 20.81
C PHE A 548 -38.97 1.18 19.75
N ALA A 549 -38.00 0.37 20.16
CA ALA A 549 -37.23 -0.48 19.26
C ALA A 549 -38.12 -1.49 18.52
N LYS A 550 -39.08 -2.12 19.19
CA LYS A 550 -40.06 -3.02 18.55
C LYS A 550 -40.88 -2.30 17.49
N LYS A 551 -41.42 -1.12 17.80
CA LYS A 551 -42.18 -0.32 16.85
C LYS A 551 -41.35 0.03 15.60
N MET A 552 -40.09 0.40 15.79
CA MET A 552 -39.19 0.71 14.67
C MET A 552 -38.86 -0.53 13.83
N HIS A 553 -38.63 -1.68 14.47
CA HIS A 553 -38.43 -2.97 13.81
C HIS A 553 -39.63 -3.39 12.97
N GLU A 554 -40.85 -3.23 13.49
CA GLU A 554 -42.09 -3.51 12.75
C GLU A 554 -42.22 -2.63 11.49
N ILE A 555 -41.83 -1.35 11.58
CA ILE A 555 -41.81 -0.45 10.42
C ILE A 555 -40.79 -0.93 9.39
N GLU A 556 -39.57 -1.29 9.80
CA GLU A 556 -38.58 -1.85 8.87
C GLU A 556 -39.05 -3.14 8.21
N CYS A 557 -39.69 -4.05 8.97
CA CYS A 557 -40.23 -5.29 8.43
C CYS A 557 -41.29 -5.03 7.37
N LYS A 558 -42.19 -4.06 7.62
CA LYS A 558 -43.20 -3.64 6.63
C LYS A 558 -42.57 -3.09 5.36
N ASN A 559 -41.55 -2.24 5.50
CA ASN A 559 -40.84 -1.68 4.34
C ASN A 559 -40.12 -2.75 3.51
N LYS A 560 -39.61 -3.82 4.15
CA LYS A 560 -38.94 -4.94 3.45
C LYS A 560 -39.88 -5.77 2.58
N ILE A 561 -41.17 -5.79 2.89
CA ILE A 561 -42.19 -6.57 2.16
C ILE A 561 -43.10 -5.68 1.29
N GLU A 562 -42.89 -4.37 1.31
CA GLU A 562 -43.69 -3.41 0.56
C GLU A 562 -43.59 -3.69 -0.95
N GLY A 563 -44.74 -3.83 -1.61
CA GLY A 563 -44.82 -4.12 -3.05
C GLY A 563 -44.72 -5.60 -3.44
N LEU A 564 -44.53 -6.52 -2.48
CA LEU A 564 -44.60 -7.96 -2.74
C LEU A 564 -46.05 -8.46 -2.68
N ASN A 565 -46.36 -9.49 -3.46
CA ASN A 565 -47.63 -10.21 -3.30
C ASN A 565 -47.57 -11.15 -2.06
N GLU A 566 -48.71 -11.72 -1.69
CA GLU A 566 -48.84 -12.55 -0.49
C GLU A 566 -47.95 -13.80 -0.52
N VAL A 567 -47.86 -14.46 -1.68
CA VAL A 567 -47.04 -15.67 -1.86
C VAL A 567 -45.56 -15.35 -1.71
N ASP A 568 -45.09 -14.29 -2.37
CA ASP A 568 -43.70 -13.85 -2.30
C ASP A 568 -43.32 -13.37 -0.90
N THR A 569 -44.26 -12.73 -0.19
CA THR A 569 -44.08 -12.33 1.20
C THR A 569 -43.88 -13.56 2.09
N LEU A 570 -44.74 -14.57 1.99
CA LEU A 570 -44.63 -15.80 2.76
C LEU A 570 -43.31 -16.53 2.47
N ASN A 571 -42.93 -16.66 1.19
CA ASN A 571 -41.67 -17.29 0.81
C ASN A 571 -40.45 -16.54 1.35
N LEU A 572 -40.47 -15.21 1.33
CA LEU A 572 -39.38 -14.39 1.87
C LEU A 572 -39.26 -14.53 3.39
N MET A 573 -40.40 -14.49 4.09
CA MET A 573 -40.44 -14.62 5.55
C MET A 573 -40.03 -16.03 6.00
N ASP A 574 -40.39 -17.08 5.26
CA ASP A 574 -39.98 -18.45 5.56
C ASP A 574 -38.46 -18.64 5.34
N LYS A 575 -37.94 -18.19 4.19
CA LYS A 575 -36.51 -18.32 3.86
C LYS A 575 -35.59 -17.53 4.80
N TYR A 576 -36.06 -16.38 5.29
CA TYR A 576 -35.28 -15.43 6.09
C TYR A 576 -35.96 -15.06 7.42
N ALA A 577 -36.59 -16.03 8.09
CA ALA A 577 -37.37 -15.81 9.32
C ALA A 577 -36.63 -14.98 10.38
N ASP A 578 -35.32 -15.22 10.56
CA ASP A 578 -34.49 -14.50 11.54
C ASP A 578 -34.43 -12.97 11.31
N LEU A 579 -34.64 -12.50 10.07
CA LEU A 579 -34.66 -11.06 9.76
C LEU A 579 -35.93 -10.36 10.26
N PHE A 580 -37.01 -11.12 10.47
CA PHE A 580 -38.33 -10.60 10.84
C PHE A 580 -38.63 -10.74 12.35
N LEU A 581 -37.93 -11.63 13.06
CA LEU A 581 -38.01 -11.73 14.52
C LEU A 581 -37.35 -10.53 15.19
N PHE A 582 -37.83 -10.07 16.34
CA PHE A 582 -37.15 -9.04 17.16
C PHE A 582 -36.43 -9.69 18.35
N ASP A 583 -35.17 -9.34 18.58
CA ASP A 583 -34.37 -9.86 19.69
C ASP A 583 -34.05 -8.77 20.69
N GLU A 584 -34.72 -8.82 21.84
CA GLU A 584 -34.55 -7.87 22.93
C GLU A 584 -33.17 -7.95 23.58
N ASN A 585 -32.51 -9.11 23.53
CA ASN A 585 -31.27 -9.33 24.27
C ASN A 585 -30.06 -8.64 23.64
N ASN A 586 -30.15 -8.30 22.35
CA ASN A 586 -29.06 -7.71 21.56
C ASN A 586 -29.32 -6.24 21.17
N LEU A 587 -30.20 -5.56 21.90
CA LEU A 587 -30.50 -4.14 21.71
C LEU A 587 -29.41 -3.24 22.33
N VAL A 588 -28.83 -2.36 21.51
CA VAL A 588 -27.84 -1.37 21.91
C VAL A 588 -28.40 0.04 21.69
N ILE A 589 -28.41 0.85 22.75
CA ILE A 589 -28.89 2.23 22.70
C ILE A 589 -27.72 3.18 22.43
N LYS A 590 -27.85 4.03 21.41
CA LYS A 590 -26.87 5.07 21.07
C LYS A 590 -27.51 6.45 21.09
N ILE A 591 -26.85 7.41 21.73
CA ILE A 591 -27.32 8.79 21.72
C ILE A 591 -26.77 9.49 20.49
N LYS A 592 -27.66 10.11 19.70
CA LYS A 592 -27.30 10.89 18.52
C LYS A 592 -27.94 12.27 18.62
N ASP A 593 -27.29 13.18 19.33
CA ASP A 593 -27.71 14.58 19.38
C ASP A 593 -27.27 15.32 18.13
N SER A 594 -28.24 15.78 17.37
CA SER A 594 -28.01 16.66 16.25
C SER A 594 -27.57 18.03 16.77
N LYS A 595 -26.26 18.27 16.80
CA LYS A 595 -25.78 19.53 16.22
C LYS A 595 -25.45 19.24 14.76
N LEU A 596 -26.29 19.77 13.86
CA LEU A 596 -26.25 19.77 12.37
C LEU A 596 -26.88 18.57 11.63
N ASN A 597 -28.16 18.73 11.22
CA ASN A 597 -28.56 19.08 9.84
C ASN A 597 -30.07 18.90 9.65
N THR A 598 -30.81 20.00 9.77
CA THR A 598 -32.16 20.11 9.22
C THR A 598 -32.01 20.66 7.80
N THR A 599 -32.03 19.78 6.80
CA THR A 599 -32.30 20.19 5.43
C THR A 599 -33.18 19.12 4.78
N MET A 600 -34.41 19.50 4.46
CA MET A 600 -35.32 18.70 3.66
C MET A 600 -34.69 18.46 2.28
N ILE A 601 -34.55 17.20 1.88
CA ILE A 601 -34.27 16.84 0.48
C ILE A 601 -35.58 16.40 -0.13
N ASN A 602 -36.16 17.29 -0.94
CA ASN A 602 -37.14 16.90 -1.95
C ASN A 602 -36.44 16.24 -3.14
N ALA A 603 -37.17 15.33 -3.77
CA ALA A 603 -36.78 14.47 -4.87
C ALA A 603 -36.10 15.18 -6.06
N ASN A 604 -35.07 14.53 -6.61
CA ASN A 604 -35.01 14.03 -7.99
C ASN A 604 -33.57 13.68 -8.34
N ALA A 605 -33.27 12.37 -8.31
CA ALA A 605 -32.09 11.83 -8.98
C ALA A 605 -32.43 11.68 -10.46
N ASN A 606 -31.70 12.36 -11.33
CA ASN A 606 -31.55 11.96 -12.73
C ASN A 606 -30.22 12.46 -13.29
N ASN A 607 -29.44 11.50 -13.80
CA ASN A 607 -28.47 11.54 -14.90
C ASN A 607 -27.54 12.75 -15.03
N VAL A 608 -26.24 12.52 -14.86
CA VAL A 608 -25.21 13.27 -15.60
C VAL A 608 -24.21 12.30 -16.22
N VAL A 609 -24.23 12.28 -17.54
CA VAL A 609 -23.23 11.70 -18.46
C VAL A 609 -22.08 12.71 -18.55
N PHE A 610 -20.83 12.25 -18.49
CA PHE A 610 -19.65 13.12 -18.61
C PHE A 610 -19.09 13.08 -20.03
N GLU A 611 -19.22 14.19 -20.76
CA GLU A 611 -18.39 14.48 -21.93
C GLU A 611 -17.82 15.91 -21.83
N SER A 612 -16.50 15.98 -22.05
CA SER A 612 -15.65 17.10 -22.50
C SER A 612 -15.55 18.44 -21.75
N GLU A 613 -14.29 18.85 -21.57
CA GLU A 613 -13.73 20.22 -21.52
C GLU A 613 -14.12 21.15 -20.35
N TYR A 614 -13.54 20.88 -19.18
CA TYR A 614 -13.39 21.83 -18.07
C TYR A 614 -11.91 21.97 -17.66
N SER A 615 -11.47 23.16 -17.24
CA SER A 615 -10.21 23.33 -16.51
C SER A 615 -10.31 22.71 -15.11
N GLN A 616 -9.40 21.79 -14.81
CA GLN A 616 -9.43 20.95 -13.59
C GLN A 616 -9.33 21.72 -12.26
N GLU A 617 -8.69 22.89 -12.23
CA GLU A 617 -8.56 23.69 -11.00
C GLU A 617 -9.91 24.28 -10.52
N GLU A 618 -10.86 24.47 -11.44
CA GLU A 618 -12.23 24.96 -11.14
C GLU A 618 -13.14 23.84 -10.62
N ILE A 619 -12.81 22.57 -10.92
CA ILE A 619 -13.48 21.39 -10.37
C ILE A 619 -13.02 21.10 -8.94
N GLU A 620 -11.74 21.34 -8.64
CA GLU A 620 -11.15 21.08 -7.32
C GLU A 620 -11.62 22.05 -6.22
N LEU A 621 -12.09 23.24 -6.58
CA LEU A 621 -12.60 24.20 -5.60
C LEU A 621 -14.05 23.93 -5.19
N MET A 622 -14.85 23.33 -6.08
CA MET A 622 -16.31 23.45 -5.98
C MET A 622 -17.01 22.31 -5.25
N LEU A 623 -16.44 21.11 -5.17
CA LEU A 623 -17.18 19.96 -4.63
C LEU A 623 -16.59 19.36 -3.38
N ASN A 624 -16.43 20.22 -2.38
CA ASN A 624 -16.77 19.79 -1.04
C ASN A 624 -15.82 18.76 -0.44
N ASN A 625 -14.61 19.24 -0.21
CA ASN A 625 -13.91 19.13 1.09
C ASN A 625 -14.81 19.39 2.35
N ILE A 626 -16.15 19.42 2.25
CA ILE A 626 -17.04 20.10 3.21
C ILE A 626 -18.26 19.27 3.64
N ILE A 627 -18.75 18.23 2.94
CA ILE A 627 -20.07 17.66 3.31
C ILE A 627 -20.10 16.26 3.94
N ASP A 628 -19.33 15.25 3.53
CA ASP A 628 -19.50 13.89 4.12
C ASP A 628 -18.22 13.25 4.67
N ASN A 629 -17.67 13.85 5.73
CA ASN A 629 -16.77 13.20 6.69
C ASN A 629 -17.54 12.29 7.67
N LYS A 630 -18.57 11.59 7.17
CA LYS A 630 -19.48 10.79 7.98
C LYS A 630 -19.46 9.33 7.52
N ASN A 631 -18.76 8.53 8.32
CA ASN A 631 -19.15 7.14 8.62
C ASN A 631 -20.52 7.06 9.33
N ASP A 632 -21.29 8.15 9.41
CA ASP A 632 -22.70 7.99 9.67
C ASP A 632 -23.28 7.37 8.40
N ILE A 633 -23.51 6.05 8.44
CA ILE A 633 -24.79 5.52 7.95
C ILE A 633 -25.79 6.61 8.33
N THR A 634 -26.36 7.30 7.34
CA THR A 634 -27.30 8.39 7.58
C THR A 634 -28.56 7.73 8.10
N ILE A 635 -28.51 7.29 9.36
CA ILE A 635 -29.61 6.67 10.05
C ILE A 635 -30.65 7.76 10.10
N LYS A 636 -31.70 7.55 9.32
CA LYS A 636 -32.81 8.46 9.22
C LYS A 636 -33.45 8.51 10.60
N MET A 637 -33.30 9.65 11.27
CA MET A 637 -33.96 9.90 12.55
C MET A 637 -35.41 10.32 12.23
N VAL A 638 -36.38 9.64 12.83
CA VAL A 638 -37.82 9.96 12.77
C VAL A 638 -38.28 10.15 14.20
N ASP A 639 -38.85 11.32 14.51
CA ASP A 639 -39.31 11.69 15.87
C ASP A 639 -38.25 11.44 16.97
N GLY A 640 -36.99 11.77 16.68
CA GLY A 640 -35.89 11.59 17.62
C GLY A 640 -35.41 10.15 17.79
N LEU A 641 -35.89 9.20 16.99
CA LEU A 641 -35.48 7.79 16.95
C LEU A 641 -34.84 7.42 15.61
N GLY A 642 -33.77 6.65 15.64
CA GLY A 642 -33.19 5.99 14.47
C GLY A 642 -33.01 4.50 14.75
N PHE A 643 -33.05 3.68 13.71
CA PHE A 643 -32.97 2.22 13.84
C PHE A 643 -32.01 1.66 12.80
N SER A 644 -31.24 0.64 13.17
CA SER A 644 -30.37 -0.10 12.27
C SER A 644 -30.00 -1.44 12.87
N ASP A 645 -30.10 -2.50 12.06
CA ASP A 645 -29.57 -3.82 12.41
C ASP A 645 -28.18 -4.03 11.78
N ASN A 646 -27.29 -4.64 12.57
CA ASN A 646 -26.03 -5.17 12.08
C ASN A 646 -26.03 -6.69 12.19
N TYR A 647 -25.61 -7.38 11.14
CA TYR A 647 -25.61 -8.82 11.06
C TYR A 647 -24.20 -9.36 10.87
N LYS A 648 -23.91 -10.44 11.58
CA LYS A 648 -22.72 -11.26 11.41
C LYS A 648 -23.11 -12.73 11.46
N VAL A 649 -22.32 -13.59 10.83
CA VAL A 649 -22.50 -15.04 10.93
C VAL A 649 -21.26 -15.62 11.57
N ARG A 650 -21.45 -16.44 12.60
CA ARG A 650 -20.38 -17.22 13.21
C ARG A 650 -20.51 -18.67 12.81
N ILE A 651 -19.45 -19.24 12.24
CA ILE A 651 -19.33 -20.67 11.96
C ILE A 651 -18.32 -21.25 12.94
N SER A 652 -18.77 -22.21 13.74
CA SER A 652 -17.97 -22.80 14.80
C SER A 652 -18.06 -24.31 14.78
N ALA A 653 -16.95 -24.99 15.06
CA ALA A 653 -16.91 -26.42 15.32
C ALA A 653 -15.86 -26.74 16.40
N PRO A 654 -16.05 -27.81 17.20
CA PRO A 654 -15.04 -28.28 18.14
C PRO A 654 -13.69 -28.59 17.49
N GLN A 655 -13.72 -29.08 16.25
CA GLN A 655 -12.54 -29.47 15.46
C GLN A 655 -11.78 -28.26 14.89
N LEU A 656 -12.46 -27.11 14.71
CA LEU A 656 -11.82 -25.90 14.23
C LEU A 656 -10.99 -25.27 15.35
N THR A 657 -9.76 -24.85 15.05
CA THR A 657 -8.96 -24.15 16.05
C THR A 657 -9.53 -22.76 16.36
N ARG A 658 -10.21 -22.14 15.39
CA ARG A 658 -10.84 -20.81 15.49
C ARG A 658 -12.13 -20.78 14.68
N ASP A 659 -13.03 -19.91 15.10
CA ASP A 659 -14.33 -19.78 14.45
C ASP A 659 -14.24 -18.76 13.32
N PHE A 660 -15.01 -18.97 12.26
CA PHE A 660 -15.15 -17.96 11.20
C PHE A 660 -16.21 -16.94 11.60
N GLU A 661 -15.89 -15.66 11.50
CA GLU A 661 -16.83 -14.54 11.67
C GLU A 661 -17.01 -13.85 10.32
N LEU A 662 -18.17 -14.03 9.70
CA LEU A 662 -18.52 -13.41 8.43
C LEU A 662 -19.29 -12.13 8.68
N PHE A 663 -18.92 -11.05 7.97
CA PHE A 663 -19.62 -9.77 8.04
C PHE A 663 -19.77 -9.12 6.66
N PRO A 664 -20.86 -8.37 6.43
CA PRO A 664 -21.14 -7.78 5.14
C PRO A 664 -20.22 -6.58 4.85
N VAL A 665 -19.81 -6.45 3.59
CA VAL A 665 -19.13 -5.28 3.03
C VAL A 665 -19.96 -4.76 1.86
N PHE A 666 -20.54 -3.57 2.03
CA PHE A 666 -21.38 -2.92 1.01
C PHE A 666 -20.58 -1.99 0.08
N LYS A 667 -19.25 -2.15 0.03
CA LYS A 667 -18.35 -1.36 -0.81
C LYS A 667 -17.97 -2.15 -2.06
N ASP A 668 -17.51 -1.44 -3.08
CA ASP A 668 -17.09 -2.04 -4.36
C ASP A 668 -15.76 -2.82 -4.28
N ASP A 669 -14.97 -2.65 -3.23
CA ASP A 669 -13.65 -3.25 -3.09
C ASP A 669 -13.34 -3.61 -1.62
N PHE A 670 -12.78 -4.80 -1.38
CA PHE A 670 -12.37 -5.25 -0.04
C PHE A 670 -11.28 -4.37 0.58
N MET A 671 -10.37 -3.83 -0.25
CA MET A 671 -9.28 -2.98 0.21
C MET A 671 -9.80 -1.71 0.88
N SER A 672 -10.93 -1.17 0.41
CA SER A 672 -11.60 -0.02 1.00
C SER A 672 -12.08 -0.27 2.44
N THR A 673 -12.27 -1.51 2.83
CA THR A 673 -12.63 -1.90 4.21
C THR A 673 -11.38 -2.07 5.06
N VAL A 674 -10.43 -2.91 4.61
CA VAL A 674 -9.25 -3.24 5.42
C VAL A 674 -8.29 -2.07 5.58
N ALA A 675 -8.21 -1.15 4.61
CA ALA A 675 -7.43 0.07 4.76
C ALA A 675 -7.90 0.92 5.95
N ASN A 676 -9.16 0.77 6.39
CA ASN A 676 -9.73 1.48 7.53
C ASN A 676 -9.61 0.75 8.87
N PHE A 677 -8.99 -0.43 8.89
CA PHE A 677 -8.74 -1.12 10.15
C PHE A 677 -7.78 -0.33 11.04
N HIS A 678 -7.99 -0.50 12.34
CA HIS A 678 -7.42 0.34 13.39
C HIS A 678 -5.90 0.36 13.34
N MET A 679 -5.27 -0.79 13.16
CA MET A 679 -3.83 -0.95 13.20
C MET A 679 -3.29 -1.34 11.81
N PRO A 680 -2.21 -0.71 11.33
CA PRO A 680 -1.51 -1.09 10.11
C PRO A 680 -1.26 -2.60 9.94
N CYS A 681 -0.84 -3.30 11.00
CA CYS A 681 -0.51 -4.72 10.94
C CYS A 681 -1.69 -5.66 10.59
N VAL A 682 -2.92 -5.16 10.44
CA VAL A 682 -4.09 -5.92 9.96
C VAL A 682 -4.68 -5.40 8.63
N ARG A 683 -4.06 -4.40 7.99
CA ARG A 683 -4.56 -3.78 6.74
C ARG A 683 -4.18 -4.58 5.49
N ALA A 684 -4.61 -5.84 5.45
CA ALA A 684 -4.42 -6.77 4.36
C ALA A 684 -5.62 -7.73 4.26
N TYR A 685 -5.76 -8.42 3.13
CA TYR A 685 -6.72 -9.52 3.00
C TYR A 685 -6.27 -10.57 1.98
N TYR A 686 -6.79 -11.78 2.13
CA TYR A 686 -6.61 -12.91 1.21
C TYR A 686 -7.91 -13.15 0.43
N ASN A 687 -7.84 -13.24 -0.90
CA ASN A 687 -9.01 -13.40 -1.78
C ASN A 687 -9.18 -14.81 -2.35
N GLY A 688 -8.51 -15.82 -1.79
CA GLY A 688 -8.48 -17.18 -2.33
C GLY A 688 -7.33 -17.41 -3.32
N GLU A 689 -6.84 -16.37 -4.00
CA GLU A 689 -5.72 -16.47 -4.94
C GLU A 689 -4.42 -15.92 -4.34
N THR A 690 -4.45 -14.68 -3.83
CA THR A 690 -3.29 -13.98 -3.28
C THR A 690 -3.67 -13.10 -2.09
N VAL A 691 -2.65 -12.60 -1.39
CA VAL A 691 -2.84 -11.64 -0.30
C VAL A 691 -2.47 -10.25 -0.80
N TYR A 692 -3.40 -9.32 -0.64
CA TYR A 692 -3.19 -7.90 -0.93
C TYR A 692 -2.98 -7.13 0.36
N MET A 693 -2.04 -6.19 0.36
CA MET A 693 -1.66 -5.44 1.54
C MET A 693 -1.32 -3.98 1.23
N THR A 694 -1.62 -3.12 2.19
CA THR A 694 -1.27 -1.69 2.14
C THR A 694 0.22 -1.44 2.44
N PRO A 695 0.78 -0.30 2.01
CA PRO A 695 2.12 0.12 2.40
C PRO A 695 2.31 0.16 3.93
N SER A 696 1.31 0.64 4.67
CA SER A 696 1.37 0.68 6.14
C SER A 696 1.40 -0.72 6.77
N PHE A 697 0.74 -1.72 6.18
CA PHE A 697 0.86 -3.12 6.61
C PHE A 697 2.30 -3.63 6.44
N VAL A 698 2.90 -3.41 5.27
CA VAL A 698 4.30 -3.78 5.01
C VAL A 698 5.22 -3.07 5.98
N SER A 699 5.02 -1.76 6.22
CA SER A 699 5.77 -0.99 7.23
C SER A 699 5.72 -1.64 8.61
N ALA A 700 4.53 -2.05 9.07
CA ALA A 700 4.39 -2.69 10.37
C ALA A 700 5.12 -4.03 10.46
N HIS A 701 5.13 -4.82 9.39
CA HIS A 701 5.82 -6.12 9.33
C HIS A 701 7.34 -6.00 9.16
N MET A 702 7.83 -4.93 8.53
CA MET A 702 9.27 -4.68 8.38
C MET A 702 9.89 -4.03 9.63
N THR A 703 9.11 -3.27 10.41
CA THR A 703 9.61 -2.49 11.56
C THR A 703 9.08 -2.97 12.92
N PHE A 704 8.08 -3.85 12.94
CA PHE A 704 7.30 -4.21 14.13
C PHE A 704 6.68 -3.00 14.85
N MET A 705 6.43 -1.92 14.11
CA MET A 705 5.79 -0.70 14.61
C MET A 705 4.60 -0.31 13.74
N ASN A 706 3.47 -0.06 14.39
CA ASN A 706 2.35 0.60 13.74
C ASN A 706 2.67 2.10 13.61
N ILE A 707 2.83 2.56 12.37
CA ILE A 707 3.20 3.96 12.04
C ILE A 707 2.07 4.96 12.32
N ASP A 708 0.83 4.47 12.32
CA ASP A 708 -0.36 5.21 12.72
C ASP A 708 -1.36 4.26 13.39
N TYR A 709 -2.48 4.83 13.84
CA TYR A 709 -3.67 4.06 14.18
C TYR A 709 -4.91 4.86 13.79
N LYS A 710 -5.92 4.19 13.24
CA LYS A 710 -7.20 4.79 12.83
C LYS A 710 -8.24 4.71 13.95
N TYR A 711 -9.37 5.38 13.73
CA TYR A 711 -10.48 5.41 14.69
C TYR A 711 -11.00 4.01 15.03
N PHE A 712 -11.01 3.67 16.32
CA PHE A 712 -11.56 2.43 16.88
C PHE A 712 -13.09 2.36 16.74
N ALA A 713 -13.58 2.06 15.54
CA ALA A 713 -14.98 1.75 15.30
C ALA A 713 -15.39 0.47 16.07
N GLY A 714 -15.93 0.64 17.27
CA GLY A 714 -16.44 -0.45 18.11
C GLY A 714 -16.48 -0.09 19.59
N SER A 715 -17.07 -0.98 20.40
CA SER A 715 -17.07 -0.91 21.86
C SER A 715 -15.73 -1.32 22.50
N LYS A 716 -14.72 -1.67 21.70
CA LYS A 716 -13.43 -2.20 22.17
C LYS A 716 -12.45 -1.06 22.48
N ASP A 717 -11.87 -1.12 23.67
CA ASP A 717 -10.91 -0.15 24.20
C ASP A 717 -9.65 0.00 23.31
N PRO A 718 -9.33 1.22 22.82
CA PRO A 718 -8.11 1.55 22.08
C PRO A 718 -6.84 1.04 22.74
N LEU A 719 -6.72 1.21 24.05
CA LEU A 719 -5.54 0.87 24.83
C LEU A 719 -5.39 -0.64 24.96
N ASN A 720 -6.51 -1.34 25.10
CA ASN A 720 -6.52 -2.80 25.07
C ASN A 720 -6.10 -3.35 23.72
N ILE A 721 -6.52 -2.71 22.62
CA ILE A 721 -6.11 -3.10 21.27
C ILE A 721 -4.61 -2.87 21.07
N ILE A 722 -4.08 -1.72 21.49
CA ILE A 722 -2.63 -1.43 21.45
C ILE A 722 -1.87 -2.51 22.23
N ASN A 723 -2.29 -2.84 23.45
CA ASN A 723 -1.63 -3.88 24.27
C ASN A 723 -1.73 -5.27 23.65
N LYS A 724 -2.87 -5.62 23.06
CA LYS A 724 -3.07 -6.89 22.34
C LYS A 724 -2.05 -7.05 21.21
N TYR A 725 -1.86 -6.02 20.38
CA TYR A 725 -0.87 -6.09 19.30
C TYR A 725 0.57 -5.94 19.79
N ARG A 726 0.80 -5.21 20.89
CA ARG A 726 2.11 -5.17 21.55
C ARG A 726 2.53 -6.53 22.06
N MET A 727 1.62 -7.26 22.71
CA MET A 727 1.82 -8.66 23.12
C MET A 727 2.13 -9.58 21.92
N ARG A 728 1.60 -9.27 20.73
CA ARG A 728 1.90 -9.96 19.46
C ARG A 728 3.21 -9.52 18.82
N GLY A 729 3.94 -8.57 19.42
CA GLY A 729 5.23 -8.07 18.93
C GLY A 729 5.17 -6.72 18.22
N PHE A 730 3.99 -6.12 18.00
CA PHE A 730 3.85 -4.88 17.25
C PHE A 730 3.60 -3.67 18.17
N GLY A 731 4.53 -2.71 18.18
CA GLY A 731 4.39 -1.45 18.92
C GLY A 731 3.49 -0.43 18.22
N CYS A 732 3.33 0.74 18.83
CA CYS A 732 2.53 1.85 18.29
C CYS A 732 3.13 3.18 18.72
N TRP A 733 3.29 4.13 17.79
CA TRP A 733 3.79 5.46 18.13
C TRP A 733 2.70 6.30 18.80
N LEU A 734 2.94 6.70 20.04
CA LEU A 734 2.08 7.58 20.83
C LEU A 734 2.74 8.93 21.12
N ASN A 735 1.96 10.00 21.23
CA ASN A 735 2.47 11.27 21.72
C ASN A 735 2.53 11.31 23.26
N LYS A 736 3.01 12.43 23.82
CA LYS A 736 3.13 12.60 25.28
C LYS A 736 1.80 12.43 26.04
N ASN A 737 0.69 12.96 25.53
CA ASN A 737 -0.61 12.91 26.20
C ASN A 737 -1.21 11.49 26.16
N GLU A 738 -1.07 10.83 25.03
CA GLU A 738 -1.45 9.44 24.82
C GLU A 738 -0.62 8.51 25.71
N LEU A 739 0.71 8.68 25.76
CA LEU A 739 1.58 7.91 26.65
C LEU A 739 1.16 8.05 28.11
N ASN A 740 0.87 9.27 28.57
CA ASN A 740 0.39 9.50 29.94
C ASN A 740 -0.92 8.74 30.21
N THR A 741 -1.86 8.78 29.27
CA THR A 741 -3.15 8.07 29.39
C THR A 741 -2.95 6.55 29.41
N TYR A 742 -2.10 6.05 28.51
CA TYR A 742 -1.77 4.64 28.39
C TYR A 742 -1.08 4.09 29.66
N ILE A 743 -0.15 4.84 30.26
CA ILE A 743 0.50 4.47 31.52
C ILE A 743 -0.52 4.34 32.65
N LYS A 744 -1.44 5.30 32.77
CA LYS A 744 -2.49 5.27 33.79
C LYS A 744 -3.41 4.05 33.60
N TYR A 745 -3.79 3.75 32.35
CA TYR A 745 -4.63 2.60 32.03
C TYR A 745 -3.99 1.25 32.42
N ILE A 746 -2.72 1.02 32.09
CA ILE A 746 -2.05 -0.24 32.45
C ILE A 746 -2.05 -0.45 33.97
N TYR A 747 -1.89 0.63 34.73
CA TYR A 747 -1.86 0.55 36.19
C TYR A 747 -3.21 0.14 36.80
N GLU A 748 -4.31 0.57 36.19
CA GLU A 748 -5.67 0.31 36.67
C GLU A 748 -6.21 -1.05 36.22
N VAL A 749 -5.80 -1.55 35.05
CA VAL A 749 -6.29 -2.83 34.53
C VAL A 749 -5.47 -4.02 35.06
N PRO A 750 -6.06 -4.91 35.89
CA PRO A 750 -5.31 -5.99 36.54
C PRO A 750 -4.54 -6.88 35.58
N PHE A 751 -5.14 -7.21 34.42
CA PHE A 751 -4.50 -8.03 33.39
C PHE A 751 -3.15 -7.44 32.94
N TRP A 752 -3.11 -6.15 32.59
CA TRP A 752 -1.89 -5.51 32.10
C TRP A 752 -0.91 -5.20 33.23
N LYS A 753 -1.42 -4.84 34.40
CA LYS A 753 -0.63 -4.61 35.62
C LYS A 753 0.21 -5.83 36.02
N ASN A 754 -0.39 -7.02 35.99
CA ASN A 754 0.29 -8.28 36.36
C ASN A 754 1.47 -8.62 35.44
N VAL A 755 1.37 -8.24 34.17
CA VAL A 755 2.37 -8.59 33.14
C VAL A 755 3.48 -7.55 33.09
N LEU A 756 3.16 -6.27 33.26
CA LEU A 756 4.09 -5.17 33.11
C LEU A 756 4.75 -4.75 34.42
N TYR A 757 4.33 -5.31 35.56
CA TYR A 757 4.94 -5.12 36.89
C TYR A 757 5.24 -3.65 37.23
N ILE A 758 4.28 -2.76 36.95
CA ILE A 758 4.44 -1.32 37.16
C ILE A 758 4.30 -0.99 38.64
N HIS A 759 5.32 -0.36 39.22
CA HIS A 759 5.30 0.16 40.58
C HIS A 759 5.23 1.70 40.56
N PRO A 760 4.08 2.31 40.96
CA PRO A 760 3.88 3.76 40.87
C PRO A 760 4.93 4.61 41.56
N ASN A 761 5.46 4.08 42.66
CA ASN A 761 6.44 4.77 43.50
C ASN A 761 7.88 4.55 43.02
N ASN A 762 8.10 3.74 41.99
CA ASN A 762 9.41 3.47 41.42
C ASN A 762 9.45 3.92 39.96
N LYS A 763 9.97 5.13 39.70
CA LYS A 763 10.13 5.64 38.33
C LYS A 763 11.02 4.75 37.45
N GLN A 764 11.94 4.00 38.05
CA GLN A 764 12.78 3.03 37.34
C GLN A 764 11.97 1.83 36.83
N SER A 765 10.81 1.54 37.42
CA SER A 765 9.91 0.48 36.94
C SER A 765 9.26 0.83 35.59
N TYR A 766 9.24 2.10 35.18
CA TYR A 766 8.72 2.50 33.86
C TYR A 766 9.72 2.21 32.73
N SER A 767 11.02 2.31 33.00
CA SER A 767 12.06 2.13 31.99
C SER A 767 12.25 0.68 31.53
N THR A 768 11.72 -0.31 32.26
CA THR A 768 11.88 -1.74 31.93
C THR A 768 10.86 -2.26 30.92
N TRP A 769 9.79 -1.51 30.66
CA TRP A 769 8.73 -1.91 29.73
C TRP A 769 8.37 -0.86 28.67
N LEU A 770 8.93 0.35 28.74
CA LEU A 770 8.89 1.32 27.64
C LEU A 770 10.04 1.06 26.64
N GLY A 771 9.88 1.57 25.42
CA GLY A 771 10.78 1.29 24.31
C GLY A 771 10.56 -0.10 23.69
N PRO A 772 11.46 -0.54 22.80
CA PRO A 772 11.42 -1.88 22.23
C PRO A 772 11.74 -2.93 23.29
N LEU A 773 11.05 -4.06 23.19
CA LEU A 773 11.15 -5.14 24.18
C LEU A 773 11.90 -6.32 23.59
N ASN A 774 12.76 -6.91 24.42
CA ASN A 774 13.40 -8.16 24.06
C ASN A 774 12.40 -9.32 24.06
N ILE A 775 12.71 -10.37 23.30
CA ILE A 775 11.88 -11.58 23.17
C ILE A 775 11.52 -12.24 24.51
N ASN A 776 12.35 -12.07 25.55
CA ASN A 776 12.14 -12.67 26.85
C ASN A 776 11.25 -11.83 27.79
N ALA A 777 10.81 -10.64 27.37
CA ALA A 777 9.97 -9.76 28.17
C ALA A 777 8.65 -10.43 28.59
N ALA A 778 8.16 -10.07 29.77
CA ALA A 778 6.97 -10.68 30.38
C ALA A 778 5.70 -10.54 29.52
N ILE A 779 5.57 -9.42 28.77
CA ILE A 779 4.44 -9.19 27.85
C ILE A 779 4.38 -10.21 26.70
N PHE A 780 5.46 -10.92 26.41
CA PHE A 780 5.46 -11.98 25.40
C PHE A 780 5.16 -13.36 26.00
N LYS A 781 4.96 -13.46 27.31
CA LYS A 781 4.71 -14.71 28.04
C LYS A 781 3.48 -14.56 28.94
N VAL A 782 2.40 -13.97 28.40
CA VAL A 782 1.25 -13.51 29.20
C VAL A 782 0.59 -14.63 29.98
N ARG A 783 0.47 -15.84 29.42
CA ARG A 783 -0.09 -16.98 30.17
C ARG A 783 0.72 -17.36 31.41
N LYS A 784 2.02 -17.09 31.45
CA LYS A 784 2.86 -17.32 32.63
C LYS A 784 2.41 -16.46 33.82
N TYR A 785 1.86 -15.27 33.56
CA TYR A 785 1.52 -14.28 34.58
C TYR A 785 0.01 -14.14 34.82
N ASN A 786 -0.80 -14.44 33.80
CA ASN A 786 -2.25 -14.27 33.81
C ASN A 786 -3.03 -15.57 33.57
N ALA A 787 -2.45 -16.74 33.87
CA ALA A 787 -3.12 -18.04 33.66
C ALA A 787 -4.57 -18.06 34.17
N ASN A 788 -4.81 -17.51 35.37
CA ASN A 788 -6.13 -17.48 36.01
C ASN A 788 -7.09 -16.45 35.41
N LEU A 789 -6.58 -15.45 34.68
CA LEU A 789 -7.40 -14.41 34.04
C LEU A 789 -7.76 -14.75 32.60
N ILE A 790 -7.11 -15.76 32.02
CA ILE A 790 -7.36 -16.20 30.66
C ILE A 790 -8.37 -17.34 30.70
N THR A 791 -9.58 -17.08 30.19
CA THR A 791 -10.70 -18.01 30.17
C THR A 791 -11.03 -18.42 28.73
N GLY A 792 -11.55 -19.63 28.51
CA GLY A 792 -11.94 -20.12 27.18
C GLY A 792 -11.79 -21.63 27.00
N GLU A 793 -12.64 -22.22 26.16
CA GLU A 793 -12.72 -23.67 25.94
C GLU A 793 -11.58 -24.23 25.07
N LYS A 794 -10.94 -23.39 24.23
CA LYS A 794 -9.85 -23.79 23.32
C LYS A 794 -8.44 -23.56 23.90
N ILE A 795 -8.31 -23.56 25.23
CA ILE A 795 -7.03 -23.33 25.91
C ILE A 795 -6.25 -24.66 26.02
N ILE A 796 -5.06 -24.72 25.40
CA ILE A 796 -4.13 -25.84 25.61
C ILE A 796 -3.63 -25.84 27.07
N PRO A 797 -3.52 -26.99 27.76
CA PRO A 797 -2.93 -27.11 29.10
C PRO A 797 -1.48 -26.59 29.21
N SER A 798 -1.07 -26.17 30.40
CA SER A 798 0.13 -25.36 30.71
C SER A 798 1.48 -26.07 30.68
N GLU A 799 1.51 -27.38 30.48
CA GLU A 799 2.73 -28.18 30.61
C GLU A 799 3.47 -28.21 29.26
N ASN A 800 4.65 -27.57 29.16
CA ASN A 800 5.52 -27.47 27.98
C ASN A 800 5.21 -26.42 26.88
N LYS A 801 4.69 -25.23 27.22
CA LYS A 801 4.37 -24.20 26.19
C LYS A 801 5.57 -23.43 25.65
N TYR A 802 6.51 -23.03 26.51
CA TYR A 802 7.66 -22.23 26.12
C TYR A 802 8.93 -23.07 26.09
N THR A 803 9.82 -22.80 25.13
CA THR A 803 11.16 -23.40 25.03
C THR A 803 12.09 -23.02 26.19
N GLY A 804 11.69 -22.05 27.01
CA GLY A 804 12.44 -21.56 28.17
C GLY A 804 12.99 -20.15 27.96
N TYR A 805 14.21 -19.90 28.42
CA TYR A 805 14.95 -18.69 28.09
C TYR A 805 15.52 -18.85 26.67
N VAL A 806 15.15 -17.95 25.77
CA VAL A 806 15.76 -17.91 24.44
C VAL A 806 17.02 -17.07 24.55
N ASP A 807 18.18 -17.68 24.32
CA ASP A 807 19.41 -16.92 24.15
C ASP A 807 19.37 -16.17 22.82
N TYR A 808 19.65 -14.87 22.85
CA TYR A 808 19.61 -14.02 21.67
C TYR A 808 20.72 -12.98 21.71
N ARG A 809 21.32 -12.73 20.55
CA ARG A 809 22.30 -11.67 20.35
C ARG A 809 21.66 -10.55 19.54
N ILE A 810 21.73 -9.33 20.06
CA ILE A 810 21.39 -8.11 19.33
C ILE A 810 22.56 -7.76 18.41
N LEU A 811 22.27 -7.52 17.14
CA LEU A 811 23.26 -7.12 16.14
C LEU A 811 23.30 -5.60 16.02
N THR A 812 24.52 -5.06 15.90
CA THR A 812 24.73 -3.70 15.40
C THR A 812 24.32 -3.62 13.92
N LYS A 813 24.12 -2.40 13.41
CA LYS A 813 23.83 -2.17 11.99
C LYS A 813 24.88 -2.83 11.07
N SER A 814 26.15 -2.74 11.46
CA SER A 814 27.27 -3.31 10.68
C SER A 814 27.19 -4.82 10.63
N GLU A 815 27.07 -5.47 11.78
CA GLU A 815 26.93 -6.94 11.85
C GLU A 815 25.69 -7.43 11.12
N TYR A 816 24.56 -6.71 11.21
CA TYR A 816 23.34 -7.07 10.50
C TYR A 816 23.53 -7.07 8.99
N TYR A 817 24.13 -6.02 8.41
CA TYR A 817 24.36 -5.94 6.97
C TYR A 817 25.44 -6.90 6.46
N ILE A 818 26.50 -7.14 7.24
CA ILE A 818 27.50 -8.16 6.92
C ILE A 818 26.83 -9.53 6.89
N ASN A 819 26.10 -9.90 7.94
CA ASN A 819 25.52 -11.24 8.06
C ASN A 819 24.38 -11.49 7.06
N ARG A 820 23.57 -10.47 6.74
CA ARG A 820 22.41 -10.62 5.85
C ARG A 820 22.73 -10.43 4.37
N PHE A 821 23.62 -9.50 4.05
CA PHE A 821 23.85 -9.06 2.67
C PHE A 821 25.30 -9.20 2.22
N ASN A 822 26.21 -9.65 3.10
CA ASN A 822 27.66 -9.58 2.87
C ASN A 822 28.13 -8.15 2.54
N TYR A 823 27.52 -7.15 3.17
CA TYR A 823 27.74 -5.74 2.90
C TYR A 823 28.49 -5.06 4.05
N THR A 824 29.59 -4.37 3.74
CA THR A 824 30.33 -3.55 4.71
C THR A 824 29.84 -2.10 4.66
N ILE A 825 29.51 -1.53 5.82
CA ILE A 825 28.99 -0.17 5.94
C ILE A 825 29.90 0.84 5.23
N ASN A 826 29.29 1.69 4.42
CA ASN A 826 29.96 2.80 3.79
C ASN A 826 29.82 4.06 4.66
N ASN A 827 30.93 4.48 5.28
CA ASN A 827 30.96 5.68 6.13
C ASN A 827 30.45 6.95 5.41
N SER A 828 30.57 7.05 4.08
CA SER A 828 30.02 8.19 3.32
C SER A 828 28.49 8.21 3.25
N LEU A 829 27.84 7.07 3.46
CA LEU A 829 26.38 6.91 3.42
C LEU A 829 25.75 6.83 4.82
N MET A 830 26.55 6.82 5.89
CA MET A 830 26.06 6.52 7.23
C MET A 830 25.02 7.54 7.76
N ASN A 831 25.07 8.77 7.26
CA ASN A 831 24.24 9.89 7.71
C ASN A 831 23.11 10.27 6.74
N ILE A 832 22.98 9.58 5.60
CA ILE A 832 21.94 9.89 4.62
C ILE A 832 20.59 9.45 5.18
N LYS A 833 19.58 10.32 5.08
CA LYS A 833 18.24 10.08 5.62
C LYS A 833 17.21 10.73 4.72
N CYS A 834 16.11 10.01 4.47
CA CYS A 834 14.98 10.52 3.70
C CYS A 834 14.11 11.47 4.55
N ILE A 835 14.07 11.25 5.88
CA ILE A 835 13.35 12.10 6.82
C ILE A 835 14.34 12.58 7.88
N ASN A 836 14.32 13.88 8.17
CA ASN A 836 15.10 14.47 9.22
C ASN A 836 14.49 14.15 10.59
N GLY A 837 15.13 13.27 11.36
CA GLY A 837 14.64 12.91 12.70
C GLY A 837 14.51 14.08 13.67
N ASP A 838 15.31 15.14 13.55
CA ASP A 838 15.26 16.27 14.49
C ASP A 838 14.03 17.15 14.26
N THR A 839 13.57 17.24 13.01
CA THR A 839 12.50 18.17 12.63
C THR A 839 11.21 17.47 12.18
N GLY A 840 11.30 16.22 11.70
CA GLY A 840 10.21 15.46 11.08
C GLY A 840 9.92 15.84 9.62
N TYR A 841 10.70 16.74 9.01
CA TYR A 841 10.56 17.09 7.58
C TYR A 841 11.26 16.06 6.69
N ILE A 842 10.79 15.97 5.45
CA ILE A 842 11.45 15.20 4.40
C ILE A 842 12.74 15.96 4.03
N GLU A 843 13.84 15.24 3.84
CA GLU A 843 15.08 15.84 3.31
C GLU A 843 14.99 15.91 1.78
N PRO A 844 15.48 16.97 1.13
CA PRO A 844 15.65 16.97 -0.31
C PRO A 844 16.56 15.82 -0.77
N LEU A 845 16.20 15.21 -1.90
CA LEU A 845 17.00 14.15 -2.51
C LEU A 845 18.37 14.67 -2.94
N ASP A 846 19.45 14.01 -2.51
CA ASP A 846 20.79 14.21 -3.05
C ASP A 846 21.11 13.12 -4.07
N ARG A 847 20.98 13.45 -5.36
CA ARG A 847 21.25 12.52 -6.46
C ARG A 847 22.75 12.26 -6.68
N THR A 848 23.64 13.11 -6.19
CA THR A 848 25.10 12.92 -6.38
C THR A 848 25.57 11.61 -5.74
N ILE A 849 24.85 11.16 -4.71
CA ILE A 849 25.09 9.91 -3.99
C ILE A 849 24.96 8.69 -4.91
N ILE A 850 24.00 8.68 -5.85
CA ILE A 850 23.78 7.58 -6.81
C ILE A 850 25.06 7.36 -7.63
N VAL A 851 25.59 8.42 -8.23
CA VAL A 851 26.80 8.36 -9.06
C VAL A 851 28.03 7.99 -8.24
N SER A 852 28.16 8.54 -7.02
CA SER A 852 29.31 8.28 -6.15
C SER A 852 29.39 6.83 -5.66
N THR A 853 28.24 6.15 -5.54
CA THR A 853 28.17 4.80 -5.01
C THR A 853 28.52 3.77 -6.09
N TYR A 854 28.07 3.97 -7.32
CA TYR A 854 28.40 3.09 -8.45
C TYR A 854 29.90 3.05 -8.78
N ASN A 855 30.57 4.21 -8.72
CA ASN A 855 31.97 4.36 -9.10
C ASN A 855 32.98 3.83 -8.06
N LYS A 856 32.52 3.28 -6.93
CA LYS A 856 33.43 2.61 -6.00
C LYS A 856 33.77 1.22 -6.56
N PRO A 857 35.06 0.88 -6.75
CA PRO A 857 35.42 -0.47 -7.15
C PRO A 857 34.86 -1.42 -6.10
N SER A 858 34.02 -2.36 -6.53
CA SER A 858 33.58 -3.50 -5.74
C SER A 858 34.81 -4.10 -5.08
N GLY A 859 34.90 -3.93 -3.76
CA GLY A 859 36.09 -4.29 -2.99
C GLY A 859 36.55 -5.70 -3.31
N THR A 860 37.84 -5.81 -3.56
CA THR A 860 38.64 -7.04 -3.58
C THR A 860 38.01 -8.19 -2.79
N ASN A 861 37.63 -9.26 -3.50
CA ASN A 861 37.49 -10.58 -2.92
C ASN A 861 38.84 -10.95 -2.28
N ASN A 862 39.02 -10.67 -0.99
CA ASN A 862 40.05 -11.33 -0.21
C ASN A 862 39.60 -12.79 -0.06
N ILE A 863 39.98 -13.60 -1.05
CA ILE A 863 40.17 -15.03 -0.88
C ILE A 863 41.16 -15.14 0.27
N THR A 864 40.67 -15.46 1.45
CA THR A 864 41.50 -15.91 2.55
C THR A 864 42.22 -17.16 2.05
N SER A 865 43.49 -16.98 1.67
CA SER A 865 44.44 -18.07 1.54
C SER A 865 44.45 -18.82 2.87
N THR A 866 44.00 -20.07 2.81
CA THR A 866 44.20 -21.05 3.87
C THR A 866 45.69 -21.09 4.22
N ASN A 867 46.05 -20.53 5.38
CA ASN A 867 47.33 -20.81 6.01
C ASN A 867 47.28 -22.25 6.50
N ILE A 868 47.88 -23.14 5.73
CA ILE A 868 48.34 -24.44 6.19
C ILE A 868 49.43 -24.16 7.23
N SER A 869 49.14 -24.49 8.48
CA SER A 869 50.13 -24.56 9.56
C SER A 869 51.13 -25.67 9.23
N VAL A 870 52.41 -25.30 9.13
CA VAL A 870 53.55 -26.22 9.25
C VAL A 870 54.22 -25.88 10.57
N ASP A 871 54.22 -26.88 11.45
CA ASP A 871 55.16 -27.21 12.54
C ASP A 871 55.83 -26.06 13.33
N ASP A 872 55.38 -25.85 14.57
CA ASP A 872 56.08 -26.24 15.83
C ASP A 872 55.32 -25.71 17.08
#